data_AF-A0A151EYU7-F1
#
_entry.id   AF-A0A151EYU7-F1
#
_cell.length_a   1.000
_cell.length_b   1.000
_cell.length_c   1.000
_cell.angle_alpha   90.00
_cell.angle_beta   90.00
_cell.angle_gamma   90.00
#
_symmetry.space_group_name_H-M   'P 1'
#
loop_
_entity.id
_entity.type
_entity.pdbx_description
1 polymer ?
#
loop_
_entity_poly.entity_id
_entity_poly.type
_entity_poly.pdbx_seq_one_letter_code
_entity_poly.pdbx_strand_id
1 'polypeptide(L)'
;MLEQLAELLRTRKGEYILFIGAGASLSAGSRTTKEIVEDVVETYKLNSGNLWDCFCDFLRKHSKDERFDVLSRYFENMEPSLGYERLVNLIEEGYFKLVLTTNFDFMLEEALKRKTELVLHKDYFVCVVGAEEKSALVRELEDRSMIRIVKLHGDYKKRILPFTEEETSKFEENLEKSLKELTKRGIVFVGYSGMDRDVLNCLSDEGEPIWWVNPRKVTADKSIAERHSDEYQLNEEIYRIIINRKSHDNFIWGENGKSDIFFKNISNRILLRDINRFCNLFKFGATKYRKMKDLFEPPNHYEEMKRKLEEYGVLLILGEPHLGKTFTALNLLYDYYVKGFNVSFKSELRREKMRWEMMYQWEDLLVPHTVIYFEDPFGRTEPENIQIFRSELGRIIKRIQNSESMVIITSRLNIFKKIADIEEFPMIVELMKHNISYDLEKRKRIIDRYAAVYKPAWKKLLYENLDGKTLKEYIAEELTEPHNIDLFFEKSLKTDNMQHLRGEVKESKDILEAFKQEIMKLNLVEKIFFYICYIFERRRNLEITKNSFSYVLKDFKLDPNIYDFNRFIKEYDFRVETYQESRLQLKIKFSHPMLSKAIRESFEANVGIIGNILLKLAKDESIAVRQDIVYTIGKNLGKLSHTYRELLFELAKDDSPYVRQISAQTIGKYLDKLPDKYGKLLFELAKDDSPYVRHISAETIGKYLDKLPDKYRELLFEFVKDENLLVRLLVAKFVGGHFRKLPDKYRGLLLELAKDDSPYVRLSVVNTIGKNLDKLPDKYRKLLFELARDKSIPIRWFVSHTVADNFEKLPDEYRELLFELAKDKNPYVREGVSYTVADNFEKLPDKYRELLFELAKDENVDIRRSIAYTAGYNFEKLPDKYRGLLFKLAKDENVDIRRSIAYTVRSNFEKLPDKYRELLFKLAKDENANIRKSVVLTICRYFKKLPEKYRRILKKSESDVSLLNLLREWVKEHEKDEWAKEITNILKRELDL
;
A
#
# COMPACT_ATOMS: atom_id res chain seq x y z
N MET A 1 -7.70 15.18 -32.48
CA MET A 1 -6.68 14.34 -33.16
C MET A 1 -5.87 13.48 -32.18
N LEU A 2 -4.87 14.00 -31.46
CA LEU A 2 -4.02 13.18 -30.57
C LEU A 2 -4.81 12.31 -29.56
N GLU A 3 -5.87 12.85 -28.97
CA GLU A 3 -6.72 12.11 -28.02
C GLU A 3 -7.54 10.99 -28.71
N GLN A 4 -8.03 11.24 -29.91
CA GLN A 4 -8.78 10.25 -30.70
C GLN A 4 -7.86 9.10 -31.10
N LEU A 5 -6.64 9.40 -31.57
CA LEU A 5 -5.64 8.36 -31.85
C LEU A 5 -5.28 7.56 -30.59
N ALA A 6 -5.14 8.22 -29.44
CA ALA A 6 -4.87 7.54 -28.18
C ALA A 6 -5.99 6.57 -27.78
N GLU A 7 -7.26 6.94 -27.95
CA GLU A 7 -8.40 6.07 -27.69
C GLU A 7 -8.44 4.87 -28.66
N LEU A 8 -8.15 5.10 -29.95
CA LEU A 8 -8.09 4.05 -30.95
C LEU A 8 -6.98 3.04 -30.65
N LEU A 9 -5.76 3.50 -30.36
CA LEU A 9 -4.64 2.62 -30.00
C LEU A 9 -4.93 1.82 -28.72
N ARG A 10 -5.70 2.39 -27.77
CA ARG A 10 -6.13 1.68 -26.56
C ARG A 10 -7.17 0.60 -26.81
N THR A 11 -8.19 0.93 -27.61
CA THR A 11 -9.30 0.00 -27.91
C THR A 11 -8.88 -1.10 -28.89
N ARG A 12 -7.90 -0.83 -29.76
CA ARG A 12 -7.43 -1.72 -30.83
C ARG A 12 -5.93 -2.00 -30.67
N LYS A 13 -5.55 -2.47 -29.49
CA LYS A 13 -4.15 -2.65 -29.07
C LYS A 13 -3.42 -3.65 -29.98
N GLY A 14 -2.31 -3.22 -30.58
CA GLY A 14 -1.48 -4.03 -31.47
C GLY A 14 -2.02 -4.19 -32.89
N GLU A 15 -3.17 -3.59 -33.22
CA GLU A 15 -3.80 -3.70 -34.55
C GLU A 15 -3.25 -2.68 -35.55
N TYR A 16 -2.80 -1.51 -35.09
CA TYR A 16 -2.23 -0.47 -35.94
C TYR A 16 -0.77 -0.78 -36.34
N ILE A 17 -0.42 -0.43 -37.56
CA ILE A 17 0.94 -0.43 -38.08
C ILE A 17 1.56 0.93 -37.77
N LEU A 18 2.79 0.93 -37.26
CA LEU A 18 3.59 2.15 -37.17
C LEU A 18 4.50 2.22 -38.39
N PHE A 19 4.48 3.35 -39.10
CA PHE A 19 5.40 3.61 -40.19
C PHE A 19 6.32 4.78 -39.81
N ILE A 20 7.63 4.53 -39.79
CA ILE A 20 8.64 5.52 -39.39
C ILE A 20 9.45 5.93 -40.61
N GLY A 21 9.60 7.24 -40.83
CA GLY A 21 10.47 7.80 -41.85
C GLY A 21 11.63 8.60 -41.28
N ALA A 22 12.47 9.15 -42.17
CA ALA A 22 13.73 9.79 -41.81
C ALA A 22 13.54 11.00 -40.86
N GLY A 23 12.38 11.65 -40.92
CA GLY A 23 12.02 12.76 -40.03
C GLY A 23 11.97 12.37 -38.55
N ALA A 24 11.82 11.09 -38.21
CA ALA A 24 11.90 10.61 -36.83
C ALA A 24 13.33 10.56 -36.27
N SER A 25 14.34 10.45 -37.14
CA SER A 25 15.75 10.31 -36.74
C SER A 25 16.49 11.65 -36.63
N LEU A 26 15.88 12.77 -37.02
CA LEU A 26 16.51 14.09 -36.97
C LEU A 26 16.96 14.48 -35.54
N SER A 27 16.11 14.22 -34.54
CA SER A 27 16.44 14.49 -33.13
C SER A 27 17.44 13.50 -32.54
N ALA A 28 17.76 12.41 -33.25
CA ALA A 28 18.77 11.42 -32.90
C ALA A 28 20.15 11.74 -33.54
N GLY A 29 20.28 12.89 -34.21
CA GLY A 29 21.50 13.32 -34.88
C GLY A 29 21.59 12.96 -36.37
N SER A 30 20.53 12.39 -36.97
CA SER A 30 20.48 12.13 -38.41
C SER A 30 20.40 13.42 -39.22
N ARG A 31 20.93 13.38 -40.44
CA ARG A 31 20.64 14.37 -41.50
C ARG A 31 19.45 13.93 -42.33
N THR A 32 18.78 14.89 -42.98
CA THR A 32 17.79 14.62 -44.01
C THR A 32 18.46 14.08 -45.27
N THR A 33 17.72 13.34 -46.10
CA THR A 33 18.23 12.86 -47.40
C THR A 33 18.75 14.00 -48.27
N LYS A 34 18.07 15.16 -48.25
CA LYS A 34 18.49 16.36 -48.98
C LYS A 34 19.87 16.86 -48.52
N GLU A 35 20.07 16.97 -47.21
CA GLU A 35 21.36 17.41 -46.64
C GLU A 35 22.49 16.40 -46.92
N ILE A 36 22.19 15.10 -46.96
CA ILE A 36 23.16 14.07 -47.34
C ILE A 36 23.56 14.23 -48.81
N VAL A 37 22.58 14.39 -49.71
CA VAL A 37 22.80 14.58 -51.14
C VAL A 37 23.64 15.84 -51.40
N GLU A 38 23.28 16.97 -50.79
CA GLU A 38 24.00 18.24 -50.91
C GLU A 38 25.46 18.09 -50.43
N ASP A 39 25.67 17.50 -49.25
CA ASP A 39 27.00 17.32 -48.66
C ASP A 39 27.87 16.36 -49.48
N VAL A 40 27.31 15.28 -50.05
CA VAL A 40 28.06 14.37 -50.94
C VAL A 40 28.40 15.04 -52.26
N VAL A 41 27.44 15.71 -52.92
CA VAL A 41 27.70 16.41 -54.19
C VAL A 41 28.77 17.48 -54.02
N GLU A 42 28.74 18.24 -52.94
CA GLU A 42 29.74 19.24 -52.61
C GLU A 42 31.10 18.63 -52.26
N THR A 43 31.12 17.62 -51.37
CA THR A 43 32.36 16.95 -50.92
C THR A 43 33.13 16.35 -52.10
N TYR A 44 32.42 15.69 -53.02
CA TYR A 44 33.00 15.00 -54.17
C TYR A 44 33.05 15.86 -55.45
N LYS A 45 32.67 17.15 -55.36
CA LYS A 45 32.69 18.13 -56.45
C LYS A 45 32.02 17.61 -57.73
N LEU A 46 30.84 17.01 -57.59
CA LEU A 46 30.09 16.45 -58.70
C LEU A 46 29.42 17.60 -59.49
N ASN A 47 29.74 17.74 -60.78
CA ASN A 47 29.27 18.86 -61.61
C ASN A 47 28.36 18.38 -62.76
N SER A 48 27.03 18.40 -62.58
CA SER A 48 26.03 18.35 -63.68
C SER A 48 24.57 18.40 -63.22
N GLY A 49 23.79 19.42 -63.59
CA GLY A 49 22.32 19.34 -63.56
C GLY A 49 21.68 19.21 -62.16
N ASN A 50 20.73 18.28 -62.01
CA ASN A 50 19.98 18.03 -60.77
C ASN A 50 20.86 17.31 -59.72
N LEU A 51 20.90 17.83 -58.49
CA LEU A 51 21.70 17.29 -57.38
C LEU A 51 21.38 15.81 -57.08
N TRP A 52 20.11 15.43 -57.19
CA TRP A 52 19.67 14.05 -56.95
C TRP A 52 20.24 13.09 -57.99
N ASP A 53 20.17 13.46 -59.27
CA ASP A 53 20.68 12.63 -60.37
C ASP A 53 22.20 12.46 -60.26
N CYS A 54 22.92 13.53 -59.91
CA CYS A 54 24.36 13.47 -59.62
C CYS A 54 24.70 12.48 -58.51
N PHE A 55 23.95 12.53 -57.42
CA PHE A 55 24.14 11.63 -56.29
C PHE A 55 23.84 10.18 -56.66
N CYS A 56 22.74 9.92 -57.37
CA CYS A 56 22.42 8.57 -57.85
C CYS A 56 23.47 8.04 -58.83
N ASP A 57 23.94 8.84 -59.79
CA ASP A 57 24.98 8.46 -60.74
C ASP A 57 26.33 8.21 -60.07
N PHE A 58 26.65 9.00 -59.04
CA PHE A 58 27.80 8.76 -58.20
C PHE A 58 27.68 7.40 -57.52
N LEU A 59 26.57 7.11 -56.82
CA LEU A 59 26.39 5.83 -56.15
C LEU A 59 26.38 4.64 -57.14
N ARG A 60 25.78 4.78 -58.34
CA ARG A 60 25.79 3.73 -59.39
C ARG A 60 27.20 3.27 -59.76
N LYS A 61 28.16 4.20 -59.77
CA LYS A 61 29.56 3.92 -60.13
C LYS A 61 30.37 3.27 -58.99
N HIS A 62 29.83 3.21 -57.78
CA HIS A 62 30.50 2.67 -56.60
C HIS A 62 29.90 1.32 -56.19
N SER A 63 30.77 0.42 -55.74
CA SER A 63 30.42 -0.85 -55.11
C SER A 63 29.70 -0.65 -53.77
N LYS A 64 29.08 -1.70 -53.23
CA LYS A 64 28.38 -1.63 -51.94
C LYS A 64 29.27 -1.15 -50.79
N ASP A 65 30.54 -1.58 -50.77
CA ASP A 65 31.49 -1.20 -49.74
C ASP A 65 31.92 0.27 -49.88
N GLU A 66 32.18 0.74 -51.10
CA GLU A 66 32.48 2.15 -51.35
C GLU A 66 31.30 3.07 -51.02
N ARG A 67 30.06 2.67 -51.34
CA ARG A 67 28.85 3.40 -50.93
C ARG A 67 28.73 3.47 -49.41
N PHE A 68 29.06 2.38 -48.72
CA PHE A 68 29.07 2.33 -47.26
C PHE A 68 30.12 3.31 -46.71
N ASP A 69 31.35 3.32 -47.23
CA ASP A 69 32.42 4.21 -46.78
C ASP A 69 32.06 5.70 -46.96
N VAL A 70 31.34 6.04 -48.02
CA VAL A 70 30.87 7.43 -48.28
C VAL A 70 29.76 7.83 -47.29
N LEU A 71 28.83 6.92 -47.01
CA LEU A 71 27.61 7.24 -46.27
C LEU A 71 27.72 6.97 -44.76
N SER A 72 28.70 6.21 -44.30
CA SER A 72 28.87 5.80 -42.89
C SER A 72 28.91 6.99 -41.93
N ARG A 73 29.63 8.05 -42.33
CA ARG A 73 29.82 9.28 -41.55
C ARG A 73 28.52 9.97 -41.13
N TYR A 74 27.41 9.73 -41.82
CA TYR A 74 26.10 10.32 -41.47
C TYR A 74 25.31 9.51 -40.45
N PHE A 75 25.71 8.27 -40.19
CA PHE A 75 25.10 7.36 -39.23
C PHE A 75 25.98 7.09 -38.01
N GLU A 76 27.24 7.55 -38.03
CA GLU A 76 28.19 7.48 -36.93
C GLU A 76 27.80 8.45 -35.78
N ASN A 77 27.95 8.00 -34.53
CA ASN A 77 27.67 8.77 -33.30
C ASN A 77 26.21 9.19 -33.07
N MET A 78 25.25 8.60 -33.79
CA MET A 78 23.82 8.80 -33.51
C MET A 78 23.43 8.17 -32.16
N GLU A 79 22.52 8.82 -31.44
CA GLU A 79 21.94 8.30 -30.20
C GLU A 79 20.40 8.37 -30.23
N PRO A 80 19.69 7.36 -29.71
CA PRO A 80 18.23 7.40 -29.70
C PRO A 80 17.69 8.63 -28.98
N SER A 81 16.81 9.36 -29.66
CA SER A 81 16.14 10.52 -29.09
C SER A 81 15.13 10.11 -28.00
N LEU A 82 14.68 11.08 -27.20
CA LEU A 82 13.58 10.85 -26.24
C LEU A 82 12.31 10.34 -26.94
N GLY A 83 12.10 10.68 -28.22
CA GLY A 83 11.02 10.14 -29.03
C GLY A 83 11.09 8.63 -29.17
N TYR A 84 12.24 8.10 -29.59
CA TYR A 84 12.48 6.66 -29.65
C TYR A 84 12.34 6.00 -28.29
N GLU A 85 12.85 6.61 -27.21
CA GLU A 85 12.66 6.09 -25.85
C GLU A 85 11.17 5.98 -25.45
N ARG A 86 10.31 6.90 -25.88
CA ARG A 86 8.87 6.84 -25.60
C ARG A 86 8.12 5.88 -26.51
N LEU A 87 8.61 5.71 -27.74
CA LEU A 87 8.10 4.73 -28.68
C LEU A 87 8.34 3.30 -28.18
N VAL A 88 9.54 2.98 -27.68
CA VAL A 88 9.82 1.61 -27.21
C VAL A 88 8.93 1.19 -26.06
N ASN A 89 8.52 2.12 -25.18
CA ASN A 89 7.50 1.84 -24.16
C ASN A 89 6.15 1.44 -24.77
N LEU A 90 5.76 2.04 -25.91
CA LEU A 90 4.52 1.68 -26.59
C LEU A 90 4.62 0.31 -27.28
N ILE A 91 5.80 -0.04 -27.78
CA ILE A 91 6.08 -1.34 -28.39
C ILE A 91 6.11 -2.45 -27.32
N GLU A 92 6.82 -2.23 -26.22
CA GLU A 92 6.91 -3.15 -25.08
C GLU A 92 5.54 -3.44 -24.48
N GLU A 93 4.71 -2.41 -24.35
CA GLU A 93 3.33 -2.58 -23.91
C GLU A 93 2.44 -3.23 -24.98
N GLY A 94 2.90 -3.41 -26.23
CA GLY A 94 2.17 -4.11 -27.29
C GLY A 94 1.18 -3.24 -28.08
N TYR A 95 1.28 -1.91 -28.01
CA TYR A 95 0.45 -1.00 -28.82
C TYR A 95 0.83 -1.04 -30.30
N PHE A 96 2.10 -1.26 -30.61
CA PHE A 96 2.61 -1.47 -31.95
C PHE A 96 3.37 -2.79 -32.01
N LYS A 97 2.80 -3.78 -32.71
CA LYS A 97 3.45 -5.07 -32.96
C LYS A 97 4.19 -5.13 -34.29
N LEU A 98 3.84 -4.25 -35.23
CA LEU A 98 4.49 -4.16 -36.54
C LEU A 98 4.93 -2.72 -36.79
N VAL A 99 6.22 -2.56 -37.01
CA VAL A 99 6.86 -1.30 -37.38
C VAL A 99 7.45 -1.46 -38.77
N LEU A 100 7.03 -0.62 -39.71
CA LEU A 100 7.65 -0.47 -41.02
C LEU A 100 8.53 0.77 -41.01
N THR A 101 9.69 0.71 -41.64
CA THR A 101 10.59 1.88 -41.70
C THR A 101 11.37 1.94 -43.00
N THR A 102 11.57 3.16 -43.51
CA THR A 102 12.51 3.46 -44.62
C THR A 102 13.86 3.94 -44.10
N ASN A 103 14.06 3.97 -42.78
CA ASN A 103 15.30 4.44 -42.18
C ASN A 103 16.39 3.38 -42.23
N PHE A 104 17.57 3.78 -42.70
CA PHE A 104 18.78 2.95 -42.68
C PHE A 104 19.40 2.83 -41.28
N ASP A 105 19.17 3.82 -40.41
CA ASP A 105 19.72 3.90 -39.05
C ASP A 105 19.14 2.85 -38.10
N PHE A 106 19.81 2.61 -36.96
CA PHE A 106 19.46 1.59 -35.98
C PHE A 106 18.91 2.17 -34.66
N MET A 107 18.33 3.37 -34.69
CA MET A 107 17.94 4.10 -33.46
C MET A 107 16.80 3.41 -32.69
N LEU A 108 15.86 2.78 -33.39
CA LEU A 108 14.78 2.04 -32.74
C LEU A 108 15.32 0.78 -32.05
N GLU A 109 16.18 0.04 -32.72
CA GLU A 109 16.81 -1.18 -32.21
C GLU A 109 17.70 -0.89 -31.01
N GLU A 110 18.48 0.19 -31.08
CA GLU A 110 19.32 0.65 -29.98
C GLU A 110 18.47 1.13 -28.79
N ALA A 111 17.35 1.82 -29.05
CA ALA A 111 16.41 2.20 -28.00
C ALA A 111 15.80 0.97 -27.30
N LEU A 112 15.39 -0.05 -28.07
CA LEU A 112 14.84 -1.30 -27.52
C LEU A 112 15.87 -1.98 -26.64
N LYS A 113 17.11 -2.11 -27.12
CA LYS A 113 18.22 -2.72 -26.39
C LYS A 113 18.57 -1.96 -25.11
N ARG A 114 18.51 -0.62 -25.10
CA ARG A 114 18.90 0.22 -23.95
C ARG A 114 17.80 0.35 -22.89
N LYS A 115 16.52 0.21 -23.26
CA LYS A 115 15.39 0.63 -22.41
C LYS A 115 14.42 -0.49 -22.04
N THR A 116 14.49 -1.62 -22.72
CA THR A 116 13.58 -2.75 -22.50
C THR A 116 14.38 -4.02 -22.26
N GLU A 117 13.75 -5.00 -21.63
CA GLU A 117 14.30 -6.35 -21.47
C GLU A 117 13.94 -7.26 -22.67
N LEU A 118 13.35 -6.69 -23.74
CA LEU A 118 12.98 -7.44 -24.94
C LEU A 118 14.25 -7.97 -25.62
N VAL A 119 14.29 -9.28 -25.81
CA VAL A 119 15.43 -9.98 -26.39
C VAL A 119 15.21 -10.16 -27.89
N LEU A 120 16.20 -9.72 -28.69
CA LEU A 120 16.21 -9.94 -30.14
C LEU A 120 16.17 -11.45 -30.44
N HIS A 121 15.36 -11.85 -31.43
CA HIS A 121 15.08 -13.24 -31.82
C HIS A 121 14.24 -14.06 -30.83
N LYS A 122 13.80 -13.47 -29.72
CA LYS A 122 12.87 -14.10 -28.76
C LYS A 122 11.57 -13.30 -28.63
N ASP A 123 11.69 -12.00 -28.41
CA ASP A 123 10.54 -11.11 -28.17
C ASP A 123 10.26 -10.21 -29.39
N TYR A 124 11.31 -9.84 -30.15
CA TYR A 124 11.17 -9.09 -31.40
C TYR A 124 12.17 -9.53 -32.47
N PHE A 125 11.83 -9.29 -33.74
CA PHE A 125 12.68 -9.54 -34.90
C PHE A 125 12.85 -8.28 -35.76
N VAL A 126 14.03 -8.16 -36.37
CA VAL A 126 14.37 -7.11 -37.35
C VAL A 126 14.60 -7.76 -38.71
N CYS A 127 13.69 -7.50 -39.65
CA CYS A 127 13.72 -8.03 -41.01
C CYS A 127 14.18 -6.93 -41.96
N VAL A 128 15.17 -7.21 -42.81
CA VAL A 128 15.75 -6.22 -43.72
C VAL A 128 15.54 -6.65 -45.16
N VAL A 129 14.82 -5.83 -45.94
CA VAL A 129 14.63 -6.08 -47.38
C VAL A 129 15.99 -6.07 -48.06
N GLY A 130 16.27 -7.13 -48.84
CA GLY A 130 17.56 -7.36 -49.49
C GLY A 130 18.58 -8.16 -48.67
N ALA A 131 18.36 -8.35 -47.36
CA ALA A 131 19.16 -9.25 -46.53
C ALA A 131 18.50 -10.62 -46.36
N GLU A 132 17.17 -10.63 -46.23
CA GLU A 132 16.38 -11.84 -45.98
C GLU A 132 15.99 -12.56 -47.27
N GLU A 133 15.78 -13.87 -47.18
CA GLU A 133 15.20 -14.65 -48.27
C GLU A 133 13.75 -14.22 -48.50
N LYS A 134 13.34 -14.06 -49.78
CA LYS A 134 12.07 -13.43 -50.13
C LYS A 134 10.85 -14.11 -49.50
N SER A 135 10.83 -15.45 -49.50
CA SER A 135 9.73 -16.21 -48.91
C SER A 135 9.71 -16.17 -47.38
N ALA A 136 10.88 -15.98 -46.75
CA ALA A 136 10.98 -15.76 -45.31
C ALA A 136 10.39 -14.39 -44.94
N LEU A 137 10.75 -13.33 -45.67
CA LEU A 137 10.25 -11.98 -45.41
C LEU A 137 8.71 -11.88 -45.46
N VAL A 138 8.07 -12.55 -46.43
CA VAL A 138 6.60 -12.60 -46.53
C VAL A 138 5.99 -13.30 -45.31
N ARG A 139 6.56 -14.45 -44.88
CA ARG A 139 6.11 -15.16 -43.68
C ARG A 139 6.25 -14.30 -42.42
N GLU A 140 7.36 -13.57 -42.30
CA GLU A 140 7.60 -12.68 -41.15
C GLU A 140 6.64 -11.49 -41.10
N LEU A 141 6.15 -11.01 -42.24
CA LEU A 141 5.12 -9.96 -42.31
C LEU A 141 3.73 -10.45 -41.86
N GLU A 142 3.45 -11.74 -42.07
CA GLU A 142 2.17 -12.36 -41.71
C GLU A 142 2.10 -12.80 -40.25
N ASP A 143 3.26 -13.06 -39.61
CA ASP A 143 3.33 -13.47 -38.21
C ASP A 143 2.97 -12.32 -37.24
N ARG A 144 1.95 -12.58 -36.42
CA ARG A 144 1.45 -11.64 -35.40
C ARG A 144 1.78 -12.03 -33.97
N SER A 145 2.49 -13.13 -33.77
CA SER A 145 2.82 -13.67 -32.44
C SER A 145 3.86 -12.83 -31.71
N MET A 146 4.70 -12.12 -32.47
CA MET A 146 5.85 -11.37 -31.95
C MET A 146 5.92 -9.95 -32.53
N ILE A 147 6.80 -9.12 -31.95
CA ILE A 147 7.06 -7.78 -32.47
C ILE A 147 7.95 -7.89 -33.71
N ARG A 148 7.60 -7.14 -34.77
CA ARG A 148 8.31 -7.13 -36.06
C ARG A 148 8.70 -5.71 -36.43
N ILE A 149 9.98 -5.53 -36.73
CA ILE A 149 10.53 -4.29 -37.31
C ILE A 149 11.00 -4.64 -38.71
N VAL A 150 10.38 -4.06 -39.73
CA VAL A 150 10.69 -4.34 -41.13
C VAL A 150 11.30 -3.10 -41.77
N LYS A 151 12.56 -3.22 -42.15
CA LYS A 151 13.32 -2.19 -42.86
C LYS A 151 13.16 -2.36 -44.36
N LEU A 152 12.34 -1.50 -44.94
CA LEU A 152 11.94 -1.56 -46.35
C LEU A 152 13.07 -1.14 -47.28
N HIS A 153 13.90 -0.19 -46.87
CA HIS A 153 15.00 0.35 -47.68
C HIS A 153 16.36 -0.18 -47.24
N GLY A 154 16.43 -1.34 -46.60
CA GLY A 154 17.72 -1.90 -46.19
C GLY A 154 18.21 -1.38 -44.84
N ASP A 155 19.47 -1.65 -44.54
CA ASP A 155 20.07 -1.41 -43.23
C ASP A 155 21.54 -1.05 -43.37
N TYR A 156 21.92 0.05 -42.70
CA TYR A 156 23.27 0.56 -42.71
C TYR A 156 24.31 -0.47 -42.20
N LYS A 157 24.03 -1.16 -41.08
CA LYS A 157 24.95 -2.16 -40.50
C LYS A 157 25.08 -3.40 -41.39
N LYS A 158 24.04 -3.74 -42.16
CA LYS A 158 24.08 -4.83 -43.15
C LYS A 158 24.66 -4.39 -44.51
N ARG A 159 25.09 -3.13 -44.67
CA ARG A 159 25.62 -2.56 -45.94
C ARG A 159 24.63 -2.67 -47.11
N ILE A 160 23.34 -2.55 -46.81
CA ILE A 160 22.26 -2.56 -47.82
C ILE A 160 21.67 -1.15 -47.84
N LEU A 161 22.08 -0.36 -48.82
CA LEU A 161 21.76 1.06 -48.94
C LEU A 161 21.22 1.36 -50.36
N PRO A 162 20.00 0.88 -50.72
CA PRO A 162 19.34 1.22 -51.97
C PRO A 162 18.98 2.72 -52.00
N PHE A 163 19.61 3.47 -52.91
CA PHE A 163 19.39 4.91 -53.07
C PHE A 163 19.08 5.29 -54.52
N THR A 164 19.39 4.42 -55.48
CA THR A 164 19.14 4.71 -56.90
C THR A 164 17.68 4.44 -57.26
N GLU A 165 17.16 5.16 -58.26
CA GLU A 165 15.77 5.00 -58.70
C GLU A 165 15.45 3.57 -59.14
N GLU A 166 16.43 2.86 -59.73
CA GLU A 166 16.28 1.44 -60.10
C GLU A 166 16.06 0.56 -58.86
N GLU A 167 16.78 0.84 -57.77
CA GLU A 167 16.74 0.07 -56.51
C GLU A 167 15.49 0.37 -55.67
N THR A 168 14.89 1.56 -55.80
CA THR A 168 13.72 2.02 -55.01
C THR A 168 12.46 2.25 -55.86
N SER A 169 12.44 1.76 -57.11
CA SER A 169 11.30 1.91 -58.01
C SER A 169 10.11 1.03 -57.66
N LYS A 170 10.36 -0.23 -57.28
CA LYS A 170 9.35 -1.22 -56.90
C LYS A 170 9.95 -2.35 -56.05
N PHE A 171 9.12 -2.94 -55.20
CA PHE A 171 9.47 -4.18 -54.51
C PHE A 171 9.28 -5.39 -55.44
N GLU A 172 9.74 -6.55 -54.99
CA GLU A 172 9.42 -7.81 -55.66
C GLU A 172 7.91 -8.10 -55.53
N GLU A 173 7.33 -8.74 -56.55
CA GLU A 173 5.87 -8.85 -56.73
C GLU A 173 5.13 -9.49 -55.54
N ASN A 174 5.68 -10.54 -54.92
CA ASN A 174 5.05 -11.18 -53.77
C ASN A 174 5.15 -10.31 -52.51
N LEU A 175 6.28 -9.66 -52.29
CA LEU A 175 6.45 -8.71 -51.19
C LEU A 175 5.52 -7.51 -51.34
N GLU A 176 5.46 -6.91 -52.53
CA GLU A 176 4.59 -5.78 -52.84
C GLU A 176 3.12 -6.14 -52.59
N LYS A 177 2.68 -7.32 -53.08
CA LYS A 177 1.32 -7.82 -52.84
C LYS A 177 1.02 -8.03 -51.36
N SER A 178 1.97 -8.58 -50.61
CA SER A 178 1.83 -8.83 -49.17
C SER A 178 1.76 -7.53 -48.37
N LEU A 179 2.63 -6.56 -48.68
CA LEU A 179 2.60 -5.22 -48.10
C LEU A 179 1.30 -4.49 -48.46
N LYS A 180 0.80 -4.64 -49.69
CA LYS A 180 -0.48 -4.05 -50.13
C LYS A 180 -1.68 -4.61 -49.39
N GLU A 181 -1.70 -5.90 -49.11
CA GLU A 181 -2.74 -6.48 -48.25
C GLU A 181 -2.60 -5.99 -46.81
N LEU A 182 -1.37 -5.95 -46.29
CA LEU A 182 -1.08 -5.56 -44.92
C LEU A 182 -1.41 -4.09 -44.64
N THR A 183 -1.18 -3.20 -45.61
CA THR A 183 -1.46 -1.76 -45.49
C THR A 183 -2.95 -1.43 -45.48
N LYS A 184 -3.85 -2.40 -45.69
CA LYS A 184 -5.30 -2.22 -45.40
C LYS A 184 -5.60 -1.96 -43.92
N ARG A 185 -4.70 -2.37 -43.01
CA ARG A 185 -4.80 -2.07 -41.57
C ARG A 185 -4.59 -0.58 -41.29
N GLY A 186 -4.98 -0.12 -40.10
CA GLY A 186 -4.76 1.25 -39.69
C GLY A 186 -3.26 1.56 -39.62
N ILE A 187 -2.83 2.70 -40.16
CA ILE A 187 -1.41 3.07 -40.22
C ILE A 187 -1.20 4.42 -39.54
N VAL A 188 -0.15 4.52 -38.74
CA VAL A 188 0.35 5.80 -38.21
C VAL A 188 1.69 6.11 -38.87
N PHE A 189 1.71 7.06 -39.81
CA PHE A 189 2.94 7.58 -40.40
C PHE A 189 3.55 8.64 -39.50
N VAL A 190 4.83 8.49 -39.16
CA VAL A 190 5.57 9.44 -38.34
C VAL A 190 6.88 9.81 -39.03
N GLY A 191 7.02 11.09 -39.39
CA GLY A 191 8.25 11.61 -39.99
C GLY A 191 8.54 11.09 -41.41
N TYR A 192 7.54 10.53 -42.10
CA TYR A 192 7.64 10.07 -43.48
C TYR A 192 7.33 11.22 -44.46
N SER A 193 8.09 11.33 -45.54
CA SER A 193 7.95 12.39 -46.55
C SER A 193 6.90 12.08 -47.61
N GLY A 194 6.62 10.80 -47.86
CA GLY A 194 5.65 10.37 -48.85
C GLY A 194 6.15 10.38 -50.29
N MET A 195 7.46 10.27 -50.51
CA MET A 195 8.07 10.41 -51.83
C MET A 195 8.51 9.09 -52.46
N ASP A 196 8.57 8.00 -51.70
CA ASP A 196 9.15 6.73 -52.15
C ASP A 196 8.14 5.90 -52.96
N ARG A 197 8.46 5.66 -54.24
CA ARG A 197 7.54 5.07 -55.23
C ARG A 197 7.22 3.61 -54.95
N ASP A 198 8.22 2.85 -54.52
CA ASP A 198 8.06 1.46 -54.07
C ASP A 198 7.08 1.34 -52.89
N VAL A 199 7.16 2.23 -51.90
CA VAL A 199 6.25 2.30 -50.75
C VAL A 199 4.85 2.72 -51.22
N LEU A 200 4.74 3.71 -52.11
CA LEU A 200 3.45 4.14 -52.67
C LEU A 200 2.68 2.99 -53.33
N ASN A 201 3.37 2.18 -54.14
CA ASN A 201 2.77 1.02 -54.81
C ASN A 201 2.19 -0.02 -53.84
N CYS A 202 2.79 -0.09 -52.64
CA CYS A 202 2.37 -0.96 -51.54
C CYS A 202 1.23 -0.40 -50.69
N LEU A 203 0.80 0.85 -50.86
CA LEU A 203 -0.32 1.40 -50.10
C LEU A 203 -1.65 1.02 -50.75
N SER A 204 -2.52 0.36 -49.99
CA SER A 204 -3.90 0.11 -50.41
C SER A 204 -4.74 1.38 -50.35
N ASP A 205 -5.46 1.67 -51.44
CA ASP A 205 -6.49 2.72 -51.53
C ASP A 205 -7.71 2.45 -50.63
N GLU A 206 -7.89 1.20 -50.19
CA GLU A 206 -8.96 0.77 -49.28
C GLU A 206 -8.39 0.30 -47.93
N GLY A 207 -9.15 0.47 -46.85
CA GLY A 207 -8.78 -0.04 -45.53
C GLY A 207 -9.20 0.85 -44.37
N GLU A 208 -8.61 0.60 -43.22
CA GLU A 208 -8.83 1.32 -41.97
C GLU A 208 -8.23 2.74 -42.00
N PRO A 209 -8.44 3.60 -40.98
CA PRO A 209 -7.93 4.96 -41.03
C PRO A 209 -6.39 5.07 -41.07
N ILE A 210 -5.88 6.03 -41.85
CA ILE A 210 -4.48 6.46 -41.87
C ILE A 210 -4.34 7.70 -40.98
N TRP A 211 -3.26 7.77 -40.22
CA TRP A 211 -2.84 8.94 -39.44
C TRP A 211 -1.51 9.45 -39.96
N TRP A 212 -1.42 10.76 -40.17
CA TRP A 212 -0.23 11.39 -40.71
C TRP A 212 0.35 12.38 -39.72
N VAL A 213 1.56 12.10 -39.21
CA VAL A 213 2.25 12.88 -38.19
C VAL A 213 3.49 13.52 -38.82
N ASN A 214 3.47 14.84 -38.97
CA ASN A 214 4.54 15.60 -39.59
C ASN A 214 4.61 17.02 -39.01
N PRO A 215 5.80 17.62 -38.75
CA PRO A 215 5.88 18.99 -38.25
C PRO A 215 5.15 20.02 -39.11
N ARG A 216 5.17 19.85 -40.44
CA ARG A 216 4.47 20.72 -41.39
C ARG A 216 3.06 20.23 -41.63
N LYS A 217 2.13 21.17 -41.80
CA LYS A 217 0.76 20.85 -42.15
C LYS A 217 0.68 20.41 -43.61
N VAL A 218 -0.03 19.31 -43.86
CA VAL A 218 -0.26 18.81 -45.21
C VAL A 218 -1.39 19.59 -45.87
N THR A 219 -1.19 19.99 -47.13
CA THR A 219 -2.22 20.58 -47.99
C THR A 219 -2.24 19.94 -49.38
N ALA A 220 -3.40 19.96 -50.03
CA ALA A 220 -3.56 19.55 -51.43
C ALA A 220 -3.37 20.72 -52.42
N ASP A 221 -3.38 21.96 -51.93
CA ASP A 221 -3.23 23.15 -52.76
C ASP A 221 -1.75 23.54 -52.86
N LYS A 222 -1.18 23.29 -54.04
CA LYS A 222 0.20 23.63 -54.39
C LYS A 222 0.51 25.12 -54.18
N SER A 223 -0.46 26.00 -54.45
CA SER A 223 -0.29 27.44 -54.30
C SER A 223 -0.30 27.91 -52.84
N ILE A 224 -0.89 27.13 -51.93
CA ILE A 224 -0.85 27.38 -50.48
C ILE A 224 0.48 26.88 -49.91
N ALA A 225 0.94 25.69 -50.32
CA ALA A 225 2.23 25.15 -49.93
C ALA A 225 3.41 26.04 -50.36
N GLU A 226 3.33 26.68 -51.53
CA GLU A 226 4.35 27.62 -52.02
C GLU A 226 4.34 28.97 -51.29
N ARG A 227 3.22 29.38 -50.69
CA ARG A 227 3.05 30.68 -50.01
C ARG A 227 3.32 30.64 -48.50
N HIS A 228 3.21 29.47 -47.87
CA HIS A 228 3.34 29.32 -46.42
C HIS A 228 4.45 28.30 -46.08
N SER A 229 5.51 28.76 -45.41
CA SER A 229 6.67 27.93 -45.02
C SER A 229 6.33 26.73 -44.12
N ASP A 230 5.17 26.79 -43.45
CA ASP A 230 4.73 25.82 -42.45
C ASP A 230 3.81 24.74 -43.06
N GLU A 231 3.45 24.88 -44.34
CA GLU A 231 2.65 23.91 -45.10
C GLU A 231 3.53 23.19 -46.15
N TYR A 232 3.21 21.93 -46.44
CA TYR A 232 3.89 21.13 -47.47
C TYR A 232 2.87 20.38 -48.31
N GLN A 233 3.08 20.36 -49.63
CA GLN A 233 2.25 19.60 -50.56
C GLN A 233 2.59 18.12 -50.42
N LEU A 234 1.64 17.33 -49.90
CA LEU A 234 1.77 15.88 -49.88
C LEU A 234 1.64 15.34 -51.32
N ASN A 235 2.31 14.22 -51.59
CA ASN A 235 2.15 13.49 -52.84
C ASN A 235 0.64 13.25 -53.12
N GLU A 236 0.18 13.60 -54.32
CA GLU A 236 -1.23 13.56 -54.70
C GLU A 236 -1.83 12.16 -54.54
N GLU A 237 -1.04 11.10 -54.77
CA GLU A 237 -1.48 9.72 -54.62
C GLU A 237 -1.71 9.36 -53.15
N ILE A 238 -0.82 9.77 -52.24
CA ILE A 238 -1.05 9.56 -50.79
C ILE A 238 -2.26 10.34 -50.33
N TYR A 239 -2.40 11.59 -50.78
CA TYR A 239 -3.55 12.41 -50.42
C TYR A 239 -4.87 11.76 -50.88
N ARG A 240 -4.89 11.21 -52.11
CA ARG A 240 -6.00 10.40 -52.62
C ARG A 240 -6.29 9.19 -51.72
N ILE A 241 -5.27 8.41 -51.35
CA ILE A 241 -5.42 7.24 -50.47
C ILE A 241 -6.00 7.65 -49.10
N ILE A 242 -5.51 8.75 -48.51
CA ILE A 242 -6.02 9.27 -47.23
C ILE A 242 -7.50 9.65 -47.34
N ILE A 243 -7.92 10.29 -48.44
CA ILE A 243 -9.33 10.64 -48.69
C ILE A 243 -10.18 9.38 -48.86
N ASN A 244 -9.74 8.44 -49.70
CA ASN A 244 -10.45 7.18 -49.97
C ASN A 244 -10.69 6.39 -48.67
N ARG A 245 -9.73 6.44 -47.75
CA ARG A 245 -9.81 5.82 -46.42
C ARG A 245 -10.46 6.70 -45.36
N LYS A 246 -11.22 7.72 -45.77
CA LYS A 246 -11.99 8.65 -44.92
C LYS A 246 -11.15 9.26 -43.80
N SER A 247 -9.88 9.57 -44.08
CA SER A 247 -8.88 10.02 -43.12
C SER A 247 -8.48 11.50 -43.31
N HIS A 248 -9.35 12.30 -43.94
CA HIS A 248 -9.10 13.71 -44.30
C HIS A 248 -8.83 14.63 -43.10
N ASP A 249 -9.23 14.24 -41.87
CA ASP A 249 -8.95 15.00 -40.65
C ASP A 249 -7.77 14.44 -39.83
N ASN A 250 -7.20 13.30 -40.22
CA ASN A 250 -6.23 12.54 -39.40
C ASN A 250 -4.79 13.06 -39.47
N PHE A 251 -4.63 14.38 -39.52
CA PHE A 251 -3.34 15.05 -39.57
C PHE A 251 -2.94 15.57 -38.18
N ILE A 252 -1.73 15.23 -37.73
CA ILE A 252 -1.12 15.75 -36.50
C ILE A 252 0.12 16.54 -36.90
N TRP A 253 0.08 17.86 -36.68
CA TRP A 253 1.10 18.78 -37.17
C TRP A 253 1.52 19.84 -36.15
N GLY A 254 2.47 20.70 -36.53
CA GLY A 254 3.08 21.71 -35.67
C GLY A 254 3.98 21.08 -34.61
N GLU A 255 3.99 21.64 -33.40
CA GLU A 255 4.71 21.07 -32.25
C GLU A 255 4.38 19.59 -32.02
N ASN A 256 3.09 19.21 -32.10
CA ASN A 256 2.65 17.83 -31.92
C ASN A 256 3.00 16.90 -33.09
N GLY A 257 3.37 17.46 -34.25
CA GLY A 257 3.81 16.72 -35.43
C GLY A 257 5.30 16.36 -35.40
N LYS A 258 6.09 16.94 -34.50
CA LYS A 258 7.49 16.54 -34.28
C LYS A 258 7.53 15.17 -33.61
N SER A 259 8.22 14.19 -34.20
CA SER A 259 8.23 12.79 -33.77
C SER A 259 8.49 12.61 -32.27
N ASP A 260 9.48 13.33 -31.71
CA ASP A 260 9.80 13.31 -30.28
C ASP A 260 8.64 13.76 -29.39
N ILE A 261 7.97 14.86 -29.78
CA ILE A 261 6.84 15.41 -29.05
C ILE A 261 5.62 14.52 -29.22
N PHE A 262 5.39 14.00 -30.43
CA PHE A 262 4.33 13.06 -30.74
C PHE A 262 4.42 11.82 -29.85
N PHE A 263 5.55 11.09 -29.90
CA PHE A 263 5.72 9.87 -29.13
C PHE A 263 5.63 10.12 -27.63
N LYS A 264 6.19 11.23 -27.14
CA LYS A 264 5.99 11.66 -25.75
C LYS A 264 4.52 11.88 -25.42
N ASN A 265 3.78 12.61 -26.26
CA ASN A 265 2.40 13.01 -25.98
C ASN A 265 1.39 11.87 -26.13
N ILE A 266 1.60 10.97 -27.09
CA ILE A 266 0.77 9.79 -27.29
C ILE A 266 1.06 8.71 -26.24
N SER A 267 2.34 8.47 -25.92
CA SER A 267 2.76 7.59 -24.81
C SER A 267 2.17 8.07 -23.50
N ASN A 268 2.26 9.38 -23.22
CA ASN A 268 1.58 9.98 -22.08
C ASN A 268 0.07 9.72 -22.12
N ARG A 269 -0.66 10.02 -23.18
CA ARG A 269 -2.13 9.82 -23.18
C ARG A 269 -2.56 8.37 -22.98
N ILE A 270 -1.82 7.44 -23.57
CA ILE A 270 -2.11 6.01 -23.50
C ILE A 270 -1.76 5.48 -22.11
N LEU A 271 -0.55 5.73 -21.61
CA LEU A 271 -0.03 5.15 -20.37
C LEU A 271 -0.44 5.93 -19.10
N LEU A 272 -0.90 7.20 -19.21
CA LEU A 272 -1.28 8.02 -18.06
C LEU A 272 -2.67 7.73 -17.51
N ARG A 273 -3.60 7.16 -18.30
CA ARG A 273 -4.96 6.85 -17.81
C ARG A 273 -4.92 5.78 -16.72
N ASP A 274 -4.06 4.77 -16.88
CA ASP A 274 -3.89 3.70 -15.89
C ASP A 274 -3.17 4.18 -14.63
N ILE A 275 -2.18 5.07 -14.77
CA ILE A 275 -1.53 5.73 -13.62
C ILE A 275 -2.55 6.60 -12.86
N ASN A 276 -3.36 7.39 -13.56
CA ASN A 276 -4.38 8.22 -12.93
C ASN A 276 -5.43 7.35 -12.24
N ARG A 277 -5.86 6.25 -12.85
CA ARG A 277 -6.82 5.30 -12.25
C ARG A 277 -6.23 4.61 -11.01
N PHE A 278 -4.99 4.13 -11.10
CA PHE A 278 -4.24 3.57 -9.98
C PHE A 278 -4.07 4.57 -8.83
N CYS A 279 -3.68 5.82 -9.13
CA CYS A 279 -3.53 6.87 -8.12
C CYS A 279 -4.87 7.25 -7.48
N ASN A 280 -5.96 7.24 -8.25
CA ASN A 280 -7.31 7.52 -7.76
C ASN A 280 -7.82 6.44 -6.80
N LEU A 281 -7.43 5.16 -6.98
CA LEU A 281 -7.77 4.08 -6.03
C LEU A 281 -7.29 4.40 -4.61
N PHE A 282 -6.22 5.18 -4.49
CA PHE A 282 -5.52 5.43 -3.23
C PHE A 282 -5.49 6.91 -2.80
N LYS A 283 -6.18 7.79 -3.54
CA LYS A 283 -6.20 9.25 -3.33
C LYS A 283 -4.79 9.87 -3.30
N PHE A 284 -3.86 9.32 -4.06
CA PHE A 284 -2.54 9.91 -4.26
C PHE A 284 -2.57 10.96 -5.36
N GLY A 285 -1.73 12.01 -5.23
CA GLY A 285 -1.55 12.98 -6.31
C GLY A 285 -0.88 12.30 -7.51
N ALA A 286 -1.61 12.13 -8.61
CA ALA A 286 -1.11 11.46 -9.81
C ALA A 286 0.17 12.10 -10.37
N THR A 287 0.32 13.43 -10.22
CA THR A 287 1.55 14.16 -10.59
C THR A 287 2.74 13.78 -9.72
N LYS A 288 2.53 13.54 -8.42
CA LYS A 288 3.59 13.13 -7.47
C LYS A 288 4.03 11.70 -7.78
N TYR A 289 3.08 10.77 -7.94
CA TYR A 289 3.40 9.38 -8.32
C TYR A 289 4.05 9.29 -9.70
N ARG A 290 3.65 10.12 -10.67
CA ARG A 290 4.29 10.18 -11.99
C ARG A 290 5.76 10.57 -11.91
N LYS A 291 6.08 11.66 -11.19
CA LYS A 291 7.48 12.04 -10.94
C LYS A 291 8.22 10.88 -10.27
N MET A 292 7.59 10.22 -9.29
CA MET A 292 8.18 9.06 -8.62
C MET A 292 8.46 7.90 -9.59
N LYS A 293 7.56 7.61 -10.53
CA LYS A 293 7.74 6.56 -11.55
C LYS A 293 8.81 6.92 -12.58
N ASP A 294 8.83 8.17 -13.06
CA ASP A 294 9.85 8.65 -14.01
C ASP A 294 11.27 8.60 -13.41
N LEU A 295 11.38 8.81 -12.09
CA LEU A 295 12.63 8.75 -11.33
C LEU A 295 12.99 7.33 -10.86
N PHE A 296 12.08 6.36 -10.97
CA PHE A 296 12.28 5.02 -10.42
C PHE A 296 13.27 4.23 -11.28
N GLU A 297 14.29 3.68 -10.61
CA GLU A 297 15.16 2.65 -11.14
C GLU A 297 14.93 1.38 -10.29
N PRO A 298 14.64 0.22 -10.89
CA PRO A 298 14.49 -1.01 -10.14
C PRO A 298 15.78 -1.37 -9.39
N PRO A 299 15.71 -1.67 -8.09
CA PRO A 299 16.89 -2.07 -7.36
C PRO A 299 17.44 -3.43 -7.82
N ASN A 300 18.63 -3.81 -7.36
CA ASN A 300 19.13 -5.18 -7.58
C ASN A 300 18.13 -6.22 -7.07
N HIS A 301 18.05 -7.35 -7.78
CA HIS A 301 17.15 -8.47 -7.49
C HIS A 301 15.64 -8.15 -7.56
N TYR A 302 15.21 -7.05 -8.19
CA TYR A 302 13.78 -6.69 -8.30
C TYR A 302 12.91 -7.80 -8.93
N GLU A 303 13.39 -8.45 -10.00
CA GLU A 303 12.68 -9.58 -10.63
C GLU A 303 12.66 -10.84 -9.74
N GLU A 304 13.71 -11.04 -8.95
CA GLU A 304 13.72 -12.09 -7.94
C GLU A 304 12.67 -11.83 -6.85
N MET A 305 12.46 -10.57 -6.43
CA MET A 305 11.38 -10.21 -5.49
C MET A 305 10.00 -10.51 -6.07
N LYS A 306 9.78 -10.26 -7.38
CA LYS A 306 8.52 -10.60 -8.06
C LYS A 306 8.27 -12.10 -8.04
N ARG A 307 9.25 -12.89 -8.51
CA ARG A 307 9.16 -14.36 -8.52
C ARG A 307 8.88 -14.91 -7.12
N LYS A 308 9.55 -14.37 -6.12
CA LYS A 308 9.38 -14.72 -4.71
C LYS A 308 8.00 -14.33 -4.16
N LEU A 309 7.46 -13.19 -4.55
CA LEU A 309 6.10 -12.80 -4.20
C LEU A 309 5.06 -13.74 -4.84
N GLU A 310 5.27 -14.16 -6.10
CA GLU A 310 4.40 -15.11 -6.80
C GLU A 310 4.49 -16.52 -6.18
N GLU A 311 5.68 -16.96 -5.75
CA GLU A 311 5.90 -18.29 -5.15
C GLU A 311 5.36 -18.41 -3.71
N TYR A 312 5.56 -17.39 -2.88
CA TYR A 312 5.26 -17.46 -1.44
C TYR A 312 4.02 -16.66 -1.02
N GLY A 313 3.41 -15.88 -1.91
CA GLY A 313 2.25 -15.03 -1.63
C GLY A 313 2.50 -13.85 -0.68
N VAL A 314 3.65 -13.79 0.01
CA VAL A 314 4.01 -12.73 0.96
C VAL A 314 5.45 -12.26 0.75
N LEU A 315 5.64 -10.94 0.57
CA LEU A 315 6.94 -10.28 0.46
C LEU A 315 7.11 -9.21 1.54
N LEU A 316 8.16 -9.35 2.36
CA LEU A 316 8.53 -8.40 3.39
C LEU A 316 9.77 -7.60 2.98
N ILE A 317 9.59 -6.32 2.67
CA ILE A 317 10.68 -5.41 2.30
C ILE A 317 11.14 -4.64 3.54
N LEU A 318 12.31 -4.99 4.08
CA LEU A 318 12.85 -4.42 5.31
C LEU A 318 14.07 -3.55 5.06
N GLY A 319 14.21 -2.46 5.82
CA GLY A 319 15.38 -1.59 5.69
C GLY A 319 15.28 -0.33 6.51
N GLU A 320 16.35 0.46 6.55
CA GLU A 320 16.32 1.77 7.20
C GLU A 320 15.37 2.73 6.47
N PRO A 321 14.88 3.78 7.16
CA PRO A 321 14.26 4.91 6.48
C PRO A 321 15.12 5.36 5.28
N HIS A 322 14.47 5.85 4.22
CA HIS A 322 15.13 6.47 3.04
C HIS A 322 15.71 5.54 1.96
N LEU A 323 15.78 4.22 2.18
CA LEU A 323 16.28 3.29 1.16
C LEU A 323 15.36 3.05 -0.06
N GLY A 324 14.15 3.64 -0.11
CA GLY A 324 13.22 3.47 -1.24
C GLY A 324 12.25 2.28 -1.13
N LYS A 325 12.00 1.77 0.09
CA LYS A 325 11.08 0.64 0.34
C LYS A 325 9.67 0.88 -0.21
N THR A 326 9.09 2.03 0.15
CA THR A 326 7.75 2.42 -0.28
C THR A 326 7.67 2.52 -1.80
N PHE A 327 8.70 3.07 -2.43
CA PHE A 327 8.78 3.19 -3.89
C PHE A 327 8.84 1.81 -4.56
N THR A 328 9.66 0.91 -4.03
CA THR A 328 9.78 -0.47 -4.54
C THR A 328 8.45 -1.20 -4.41
N ALA A 329 7.79 -1.13 -3.25
CA ALA A 329 6.49 -1.74 -3.01
C ALA A 329 5.37 -1.17 -3.90
N LEU A 330 5.35 0.16 -4.11
CA LEU A 330 4.35 0.80 -4.97
C LEU A 330 4.54 0.49 -6.46
N ASN A 331 5.78 0.30 -6.92
CA ASN A 331 6.03 -0.15 -8.29
C ASN A 331 5.63 -1.62 -8.48
N LEU A 332 5.96 -2.50 -7.52
CA LEU A 332 5.46 -3.88 -7.54
C LEU A 332 3.93 -3.92 -7.58
N LEU A 333 3.27 -3.15 -6.71
CA LEU A 333 1.81 -3.05 -6.69
C LEU A 333 1.24 -2.58 -8.03
N TYR A 334 1.90 -1.62 -8.68
CA TYR A 334 1.49 -1.13 -9.99
C TYR A 334 1.70 -2.17 -11.10
N ASP A 335 2.82 -2.91 -11.08
CA ASP A 335 3.09 -3.98 -12.06
C ASP A 335 1.96 -5.03 -12.05
N TYR A 336 1.47 -5.44 -10.87
CA TYR A 336 0.34 -6.36 -10.77
C TYR A 336 -1.00 -5.73 -11.15
N TYR A 337 -1.21 -4.44 -10.86
CA TYR A 337 -2.39 -3.72 -11.33
C TYR A 337 -2.48 -3.73 -12.87
N VAL A 338 -1.36 -3.52 -13.56
CA VAL A 338 -1.30 -3.58 -15.03
C VAL A 338 -1.55 -5.00 -15.54
N LYS A 339 -1.12 -6.04 -14.80
CA LYS A 339 -1.44 -7.45 -15.07
C LYS A 339 -2.90 -7.84 -14.79
N GLY A 340 -3.75 -6.91 -14.33
CA GLY A 340 -5.18 -7.15 -14.10
C GLY A 340 -5.57 -7.57 -12.69
N PHE A 341 -4.64 -7.54 -11.73
CA PHE A 341 -4.96 -7.82 -10.33
C PHE A 341 -5.73 -6.67 -9.69
N ASN A 342 -6.64 -7.00 -8.77
CA ASN A 342 -7.17 -6.00 -7.85
C ASN A 342 -6.05 -5.55 -6.91
N VAL A 343 -5.96 -4.26 -6.62
CA VAL A 343 -4.91 -3.72 -5.75
C VAL A 343 -5.49 -2.93 -4.60
N SER A 344 -4.92 -3.14 -3.42
CA SER A 344 -5.28 -2.43 -2.19
C SER A 344 -4.04 -1.89 -1.53
N PHE A 345 -4.09 -0.62 -1.11
CA PHE A 345 -3.01 0.03 -0.38
C PHE A 345 -3.52 0.53 0.97
N LYS A 346 -2.78 0.19 2.03
CA LYS A 346 -3.07 0.59 3.40
C LYS A 346 -1.88 1.40 3.94
N SER A 347 -2.03 2.73 3.94
CA SER A 347 -1.05 3.67 4.50
C SER A 347 -1.17 3.84 6.01
N GLU A 348 -0.13 4.44 6.59
CA GLU A 348 0.13 4.75 8.01
C GLU A 348 -0.90 5.67 8.72
N LEU A 349 -2.22 5.55 8.47
CA LEU A 349 -3.27 6.31 9.14
C LEU A 349 -4.10 5.43 10.09
N ARG A 350 -3.88 5.69 11.40
CA ARG A 350 -4.41 5.06 12.62
C ARG A 350 -3.65 3.81 13.08
N ARG A 351 -2.49 4.02 13.70
CA ARG A 351 -1.61 2.96 14.28
C ARG A 351 -2.30 1.97 15.22
N GLU A 352 -3.31 2.40 15.97
CA GLU A 352 -4.13 1.47 16.77
C GLU A 352 -5.14 0.75 15.90
N LYS A 353 -5.91 1.50 15.08
CA LYS A 353 -6.94 0.90 14.23
C LYS A 353 -6.36 -0.08 13.20
N MET A 354 -5.20 0.20 12.63
CA MET A 354 -4.51 -0.67 11.67
C MET A 354 -3.96 -1.93 12.35
N ARG A 355 -3.47 -1.84 13.60
CA ARG A 355 -3.12 -3.02 14.41
C ARG A 355 -4.37 -3.84 14.73
N TRP A 356 -5.49 -3.19 15.05
CA TRP A 356 -6.79 -3.84 15.31
C TRP A 356 -7.39 -4.48 14.04
N GLU A 357 -7.40 -3.77 12.91
CA GLU A 357 -7.82 -4.27 11.59
C GLU A 357 -6.90 -5.41 11.15
N MET A 358 -5.59 -5.29 11.42
CA MET A 358 -4.63 -6.38 11.23
C MET A 358 -4.73 -7.53 12.24
N MET A 359 -5.55 -7.46 13.28
CA MET A 359 -5.69 -8.57 14.22
C MET A 359 -7.04 -9.28 14.06
N TYR A 360 -8.03 -8.62 13.47
CA TYR A 360 -9.41 -9.12 13.44
C TYR A 360 -10.14 -9.02 12.10
N GLN A 361 -9.63 -8.28 11.09
CA GLN A 361 -10.35 -8.04 9.82
C GLN A 361 -9.62 -8.52 8.55
N TRP A 362 -8.60 -9.37 8.67
CA TRP A 362 -7.90 -9.94 7.49
C TRP A 362 -8.81 -10.82 6.64
N GLU A 363 -9.79 -11.48 7.26
CA GLU A 363 -10.70 -12.42 6.59
C GLU A 363 -11.52 -11.72 5.49
N ASP A 364 -11.85 -10.44 5.67
CA ASP A 364 -12.58 -9.63 4.70
C ASP A 364 -11.68 -9.05 3.58
N LEU A 365 -10.35 -9.16 3.72
CA LEU A 365 -9.38 -8.55 2.81
C LEU A 365 -8.78 -9.54 1.81
N LEU A 366 -8.74 -10.84 2.12
CA LEU A 366 -8.17 -11.89 1.27
C LEU A 366 -9.16 -12.34 0.20
N VAL A 367 -9.39 -11.45 -0.77
CA VAL A 367 -10.18 -11.74 -1.97
C VAL A 367 -9.27 -12.39 -3.02
N PRO A 368 -9.74 -13.43 -3.76
CA PRO A 368 -8.97 -14.00 -4.87
C PRO A 368 -8.49 -12.93 -5.85
N HIS A 369 -7.31 -13.14 -6.45
CA HIS A 369 -6.76 -12.26 -7.49
C HIS A 369 -6.49 -10.81 -7.02
N THR A 370 -6.06 -10.63 -5.76
CA THR A 370 -5.82 -9.32 -5.15
C THR A 370 -4.41 -9.18 -4.58
N VAL A 371 -3.74 -8.04 -4.83
CA VAL A 371 -2.45 -7.67 -4.23
C VAL A 371 -2.66 -6.56 -3.20
N ILE A 372 -2.18 -6.77 -1.98
CA ILE A 372 -2.37 -5.85 -0.86
C ILE A 372 -1.02 -5.34 -0.38
N TYR A 373 -0.84 -4.02 -0.36
CA TYR A 373 0.35 -3.37 0.20
C TYR A 373 0.05 -2.73 1.56
N PHE A 374 0.77 -3.17 2.60
CA PHE A 374 0.79 -2.57 3.94
C PHE A 374 2.08 -1.78 4.17
N GLU A 375 1.94 -0.46 4.41
CA GLU A 375 3.08 0.42 4.70
C GLU A 375 3.34 0.58 6.20
N ASP A 376 4.54 0.17 6.65
CA ASP A 376 5.02 0.25 8.04
C ASP A 376 3.99 -0.19 9.10
N PRO A 377 3.32 -1.36 8.94
CA PRO A 377 2.21 -1.77 9.82
C PRO A 377 2.60 -1.93 11.29
N PHE A 378 3.88 -2.20 11.55
CA PHE A 378 4.43 -2.44 12.88
C PHE A 378 4.75 -1.13 13.63
N GLY A 379 4.93 -0.02 12.90
CA GLY A 379 5.19 1.31 13.44
C GLY A 379 6.63 1.54 13.93
N ARG A 380 6.83 2.60 14.73
CA ARG A 380 8.17 3.07 15.17
C ARG A 380 8.64 2.51 16.51
N THR A 381 7.77 1.82 17.23
CA THR A 381 8.01 1.34 18.59
C THR A 381 7.48 -0.07 18.73
N GLU A 382 8.12 -0.87 19.59
CA GLU A 382 7.70 -2.25 19.87
C GLU A 382 6.24 -2.30 20.35
N PRO A 383 5.47 -3.33 19.92
CA PRO A 383 4.14 -3.58 20.43
C PRO A 383 4.21 -4.03 21.90
N GLU A 384 3.21 -3.65 22.71
CA GLU A 384 3.21 -3.93 24.16
C GLU A 384 3.10 -5.43 24.51
N ASN A 385 2.68 -6.28 23.56
CA ASN A 385 2.63 -7.74 23.72
C ASN A 385 3.16 -8.46 22.47
N ILE A 386 4.48 -8.63 22.41
CA ILE A 386 5.19 -9.24 21.26
C ILE A 386 4.78 -10.70 21.03
N GLN A 387 4.51 -11.48 22.08
CA GLN A 387 4.18 -12.91 21.93
C GLN A 387 2.83 -13.14 21.27
N ILE A 388 1.78 -12.42 21.70
CA ILE A 388 0.46 -12.50 21.06
C ILE A 388 0.58 -12.05 19.60
N PHE A 389 1.30 -10.94 19.36
CA PHE A 389 1.49 -10.41 18.02
C PHE A 389 2.21 -11.39 17.08
N ARG A 390 3.27 -12.07 17.55
CA ARG A 390 3.99 -13.11 16.78
C ARG A 390 3.07 -14.27 16.41
N SER A 391 2.30 -14.77 17.37
CA SER A 391 1.37 -15.88 17.16
C SER A 391 0.33 -15.55 16.09
N GLU A 392 -0.27 -14.36 16.16
CA GLU A 392 -1.27 -13.92 15.18
C GLU A 392 -0.66 -13.66 13.80
N LEU A 393 0.52 -13.04 13.73
CA LEU A 393 1.24 -12.83 12.48
C LEU A 393 1.53 -14.17 11.77
N GLY A 394 1.96 -15.19 12.52
CA GLY A 394 2.17 -16.55 11.99
C GLY A 394 0.93 -17.21 11.42
N ARG A 395 -0.22 -17.05 12.08
CA ARG A 395 -1.52 -17.55 11.60
C ARG A 395 -1.93 -16.87 10.29
N ILE A 396 -1.75 -15.56 10.21
CA ILE A 396 -2.09 -14.76 9.03
C ILE A 396 -1.27 -15.19 7.82
N ILE A 397 0.05 -15.34 7.96
CA ILE A 397 0.95 -15.74 6.87
C ILE A 397 0.56 -17.09 6.29
N LYS A 398 0.35 -18.09 7.16
CA LYS A 398 -0.08 -19.42 6.73
C LYS A 398 -1.38 -19.38 5.95
N ARG A 399 -2.30 -18.45 6.25
CA ARG A 399 -3.55 -18.31 5.50
C ARG A 399 -3.35 -17.62 4.16
N ILE A 400 -2.51 -16.58 4.07
CA ILE A 400 -2.17 -15.92 2.79
C ILE A 400 -1.51 -16.91 1.84
N GLN A 401 -0.59 -17.74 2.34
CA GLN A 401 0.06 -18.80 1.56
C GLN A 401 -0.93 -19.83 1.00
N ASN A 402 -2.14 -19.91 1.55
CA ASN A 402 -3.21 -20.80 1.10
C ASN A 402 -4.31 -20.06 0.31
N SER A 403 -4.10 -18.80 -0.09
CA SER A 403 -5.04 -18.03 -0.89
C SER A 403 -4.43 -17.56 -2.22
N GLU A 404 -5.28 -17.17 -3.19
CA GLU A 404 -4.84 -16.53 -4.44
C GLU A 404 -4.52 -15.03 -4.27
N SER A 405 -4.26 -14.58 -3.04
CA SER A 405 -3.98 -13.18 -2.72
C SER A 405 -2.51 -13.00 -2.43
N MET A 406 -1.94 -11.88 -2.88
CA MET A 406 -0.54 -11.54 -2.62
C MET A 406 -0.44 -10.36 -1.66
N VAL A 407 0.56 -10.37 -0.78
CA VAL A 407 0.74 -9.34 0.24
C VAL A 407 2.16 -8.81 0.25
N ILE A 408 2.28 -7.49 0.13
CA ILE A 408 3.55 -6.75 0.23
C ILE A 408 3.53 -5.99 1.56
N ILE A 409 4.60 -6.11 2.35
CA ILE A 409 4.74 -5.41 3.62
C ILE A 409 6.07 -4.67 3.65
N THR A 410 6.06 -3.36 3.91
CA THR A 410 7.30 -2.60 4.15
C THR A 410 7.47 -2.32 5.65
N SER A 411 8.69 -2.43 6.17
CA SER A 411 8.96 -2.14 7.60
C SER A 411 10.41 -1.75 7.88
N ARG A 412 10.65 -1.18 9.06
CA ARG A 412 12.00 -0.90 9.56
C ARG A 412 12.65 -2.17 10.08
N LEU A 413 13.89 -2.40 9.65
CA LEU A 413 14.64 -3.61 10.00
C LEU A 413 14.77 -3.81 11.52
N ASN A 414 15.14 -2.75 12.24
CA ASN A 414 15.32 -2.81 13.69
C ASN A 414 14.02 -3.11 14.44
N ILE A 415 12.89 -2.56 14.00
CA ILE A 415 11.57 -2.81 14.60
C ILE A 415 11.15 -4.24 14.31
N PHE A 416 11.29 -4.71 13.07
CA PHE A 416 10.90 -6.06 12.70
C PHE A 416 11.70 -7.13 13.44
N LYS A 417 13.04 -6.99 13.52
CA LYS A 417 13.92 -7.94 14.26
C LYS A 417 13.56 -8.08 15.74
N LYS A 418 12.98 -7.05 16.35
CA LYS A 418 12.52 -7.08 17.74
C LYS A 418 11.18 -7.82 17.87
N ILE A 419 10.35 -7.72 16.83
CA ILE A 419 8.98 -8.24 16.81
C ILE A 419 8.93 -9.71 16.40
N ALA A 420 9.75 -10.15 15.46
CA ALA A 420 9.71 -11.50 14.92
C ALA A 420 11.13 -12.03 14.75
N ASP A 421 11.33 -13.31 15.05
CA ASP A 421 12.53 -14.00 14.60
C ASP A 421 12.34 -14.37 13.12
N ILE A 422 13.29 -14.01 12.25
CA ILE A 422 13.15 -14.19 10.79
C ILE A 422 13.11 -15.69 10.45
N GLU A 423 13.74 -16.54 11.27
CA GLU A 423 13.82 -17.99 11.06
C GLU A 423 12.49 -18.72 11.32
N GLU A 424 11.56 -18.14 12.08
CA GLU A 424 10.30 -18.80 12.47
C GLU A 424 9.17 -18.66 11.42
N PHE A 425 9.35 -17.85 10.37
CA PHE A 425 8.29 -17.54 9.40
C PHE A 425 8.72 -17.86 7.96
N PRO A 426 7.94 -18.64 7.19
CA PRO A 426 8.27 -19.01 5.81
C PRO A 426 8.08 -17.87 4.78
N MET A 427 7.89 -16.62 5.22
CA MET A 427 7.77 -15.47 4.31
C MET A 427 9.14 -15.03 3.81
N ILE A 428 9.18 -14.39 2.65
CA ILE A 428 10.43 -13.86 2.12
C ILE A 428 10.74 -12.50 2.71
N VAL A 429 11.89 -12.44 3.38
CA VAL A 429 12.46 -11.22 3.95
C VAL A 429 13.52 -10.67 3.00
N GLU A 430 13.21 -9.57 2.34
CA GLU A 430 14.15 -8.83 1.52
C GLU A 430 14.77 -7.67 2.32
N LEU A 431 16.07 -7.79 2.58
CA LEU A 431 16.83 -6.82 3.37
C LEU A 431 17.44 -5.76 2.46
N MET A 432 16.91 -4.54 2.50
CA MET A 432 17.36 -3.48 1.60
C MET A 432 18.82 -3.04 1.84
N LYS A 433 19.33 -3.24 3.06
CA LYS A 433 20.72 -2.93 3.42
C LYS A 433 21.74 -3.92 2.84
N HIS A 434 21.32 -5.15 2.54
CA HIS A 434 22.24 -6.25 2.18
C HIS A 434 21.93 -6.89 0.83
N ASN A 435 20.67 -6.87 0.36
CA ASN A 435 20.23 -7.54 -0.87
C ASN A 435 19.60 -6.60 -1.91
N ILE A 436 19.38 -5.32 -1.59
CA ILE A 436 18.79 -4.30 -2.50
C ILE A 436 19.80 -3.16 -2.64
N SER A 437 20.95 -3.48 -3.22
CA SER A 437 21.96 -2.48 -3.59
C SER A 437 21.57 -1.84 -4.92
N TYR A 438 21.96 -0.58 -5.09
CA TYR A 438 22.13 0.01 -6.42
C TYR A 438 23.62 -0.07 -6.69
N ASP A 439 24.02 -0.92 -7.65
CA ASP A 439 25.39 -0.91 -8.14
C ASP A 439 25.73 0.44 -8.76
N LEU A 440 27.01 0.64 -9.06
CA LEU A 440 27.49 1.90 -9.60
C LEU A 440 26.74 2.31 -10.89
N GLU A 441 26.44 1.35 -11.77
CA GLU A 441 25.75 1.59 -13.03
C GLU A 441 24.27 1.93 -12.84
N LYS A 442 23.60 1.31 -11.87
CA LYS A 442 22.24 1.70 -11.47
C LYS A 442 22.20 3.09 -10.85
N ARG A 443 23.17 3.45 -10.02
CA ARG A 443 23.26 4.82 -9.46
C ARG A 443 23.49 5.86 -10.56
N LYS A 444 24.35 5.54 -11.54
CA LYS A 444 24.51 6.32 -12.77
C LYS A 444 23.18 6.51 -13.52
N ARG A 445 22.39 5.44 -13.69
CA ARG A 445 21.06 5.51 -14.32
C ARG A 445 20.06 6.33 -13.52
N ILE A 446 20.08 6.26 -12.18
CA ILE A 446 19.28 7.15 -11.32
C ILE A 446 19.63 8.61 -11.63
N ILE A 447 20.92 8.96 -11.67
CA ILE A 447 21.38 10.33 -11.99
C ILE A 447 20.87 10.77 -13.38
N ASP A 448 20.92 9.89 -14.38
CA ASP A 448 20.41 10.20 -15.72
C ASP A 448 18.90 10.48 -15.72
N ARG A 449 18.11 9.64 -15.04
CA ARG A 449 16.66 9.83 -14.90
C ARG A 449 16.35 11.17 -14.22
N TYR A 450 17.07 11.47 -13.14
CA TYR A 450 16.96 12.72 -12.43
C TYR A 450 17.31 13.93 -13.30
N ALA A 451 18.42 13.88 -14.04
CA ALA A 451 18.83 14.95 -14.95
C ALA A 451 17.86 15.14 -16.14
N ALA A 452 17.22 14.06 -16.60
CA ALA A 452 16.19 14.13 -17.63
C ALA A 452 14.91 14.81 -17.14
N VAL A 453 14.50 14.53 -15.89
CA VAL A 453 13.28 15.09 -15.28
C VAL A 453 13.49 16.54 -14.83
N TYR A 454 14.56 16.81 -14.08
CA TYR A 454 14.78 18.11 -13.44
C TYR A 454 15.53 19.12 -14.31
N LYS A 455 16.23 18.66 -15.36
CA LYS A 455 16.99 19.51 -16.31
C LYS A 455 17.90 20.54 -15.61
N PRO A 456 18.85 20.12 -14.76
CA PRO A 456 19.73 21.04 -14.05
C PRO A 456 20.62 21.84 -15.02
N ALA A 457 21.03 23.05 -14.62
CA ALA A 457 21.92 23.90 -15.41
C ALA A 457 23.24 23.18 -15.76
N TRP A 458 23.76 22.40 -14.81
CA TRP A 458 24.95 21.58 -14.96
C TRP A 458 24.77 20.28 -15.76
N LYS A 459 23.62 20.03 -16.40
CA LYS A 459 23.37 18.75 -17.14
C LYS A 459 24.46 18.43 -18.17
N LYS A 460 25.02 19.44 -18.83
CA LYS A 460 26.11 19.25 -19.83
C LYS A 460 27.43 18.82 -19.20
N LEU A 461 27.64 19.15 -17.92
CA LEU A 461 28.85 18.85 -17.15
C LEU A 461 28.90 17.41 -16.63
N LEU A 462 27.82 16.63 -16.77
CA LEU A 462 27.75 15.24 -16.30
C LEU A 462 28.90 14.36 -16.79
N TYR A 463 29.38 14.64 -18.01
CA TYR A 463 30.42 13.88 -18.69
C TYR A 463 31.79 14.57 -18.68
N GLU A 464 31.89 15.76 -18.07
CA GLU A 464 33.16 16.44 -17.93
C GLU A 464 34.04 15.75 -16.89
N ASN A 465 35.34 15.75 -17.16
CA ASN A 465 36.33 15.11 -16.31
C ASN A 465 36.58 15.94 -15.03
N LEU A 466 36.54 15.27 -13.89
CA LEU A 466 36.79 15.77 -12.55
C LEU A 466 37.77 14.82 -11.85
N ASP A 467 39.03 15.22 -11.73
CA ASP A 467 40.09 14.45 -11.07
C ASP A 467 40.21 12.98 -11.56
N GLY A 468 40.05 12.74 -12.88
CA GLY A 468 40.24 11.42 -13.51
C GLY A 468 38.97 10.57 -13.65
N LYS A 469 37.80 11.13 -13.33
CA LYS A 469 36.48 10.50 -13.52
C LYS A 469 35.43 11.54 -13.89
N THR A 470 34.33 11.13 -14.51
CA THR A 470 33.24 12.07 -14.86
C THR A 470 32.51 12.59 -13.60
N LEU A 471 31.89 13.77 -13.67
CA LEU A 471 31.03 14.26 -12.57
C LEU A 471 29.94 13.23 -12.21
N LYS A 472 29.37 12.56 -13.21
CA LYS A 472 28.39 11.48 -13.03
C LYS A 472 28.95 10.32 -12.19
N GLU A 473 30.17 9.87 -12.50
CA GLU A 473 30.87 8.84 -11.72
C GLU A 473 31.15 9.31 -10.29
N TYR A 474 31.61 10.54 -10.14
CA TYR A 474 31.87 11.11 -8.82
C TYR A 474 30.62 11.14 -7.94
N ILE A 475 29.48 11.61 -8.47
CA ILE A 475 28.20 11.60 -7.74
C ILE A 475 27.78 10.16 -7.39
N ALA A 476 27.88 9.23 -8.36
CA ALA A 476 27.47 7.84 -8.17
C ALA A 476 28.35 7.06 -7.18
N GLU A 477 29.62 7.42 -7.02
CA GLU A 477 30.53 6.83 -6.04
C GLU A 477 30.32 7.40 -4.64
N GLU A 478 30.15 8.71 -4.52
CA GLU A 478 30.03 9.39 -3.22
C GLU A 478 28.64 9.24 -2.60
N LEU A 479 27.58 9.25 -3.42
CA LEU A 479 26.18 9.18 -2.99
C LEU A 479 25.63 7.77 -3.19
N THR A 480 25.93 6.89 -2.25
CA THR A 480 25.58 5.47 -2.34
C THR A 480 24.09 5.17 -2.11
N GLU A 481 23.35 6.10 -1.49
CA GLU A 481 21.91 5.99 -1.22
C GLU A 481 21.09 6.85 -2.20
N PRO A 482 20.03 6.32 -2.83
CA PRO A 482 19.22 7.08 -3.80
C PRO A 482 18.66 8.39 -3.27
N HIS A 483 18.36 8.47 -1.98
CA HIS A 483 17.86 9.69 -1.37
C HIS A 483 18.92 10.79 -1.26
N ASN A 484 20.19 10.44 -1.12
CA ASN A 484 21.27 11.42 -1.13
C ASN A 484 21.44 12.03 -2.53
N ILE A 485 21.20 11.22 -3.58
CA ILE A 485 21.15 11.71 -4.97
C ILE A 485 19.99 12.68 -5.15
N ASP A 486 18.80 12.34 -4.65
CA ASP A 486 17.61 13.22 -4.67
C ASP A 486 17.91 14.60 -4.04
N LEU A 487 18.51 14.60 -2.86
CA LEU A 487 18.92 15.83 -2.16
C LEU A 487 19.96 16.64 -2.93
N PHE A 488 20.97 15.97 -3.49
CA PHE A 488 21.98 16.64 -4.31
C PHE A 488 21.33 17.36 -5.50
N PHE A 489 20.37 16.72 -6.17
CA PHE A 489 19.63 17.36 -7.26
C PHE A 489 18.86 18.58 -6.74
N GLU A 490 18.12 18.49 -5.64
CA GLU A 490 17.38 19.63 -5.06
C GLU A 490 18.26 20.87 -4.85
N LYS A 491 19.46 20.67 -4.27
CA LYS A 491 20.36 21.78 -3.94
C LYS A 491 21.10 22.34 -5.15
N SER A 492 21.41 21.51 -6.14
CA SER A 492 22.34 21.87 -7.21
C SER A 492 21.68 22.38 -8.50
N LEU A 493 20.35 22.32 -8.65
CA LEU A 493 19.66 22.57 -9.94
C LEU A 493 20.10 23.85 -10.69
N LYS A 494 20.41 24.92 -9.95
CA LYS A 494 20.65 26.27 -10.50
C LYS A 494 22.11 26.60 -10.76
N THR A 495 23.05 25.80 -10.25
CA THR A 495 24.49 26.08 -10.39
C THR A 495 25.05 25.41 -11.65
N ASP A 496 26.07 25.98 -12.26
CA ASP A 496 26.90 25.35 -13.31
C ASP A 496 28.38 25.34 -12.90
N ASN A 497 28.67 25.67 -11.64
CA ASN A 497 30.03 25.71 -11.13
C ASN A 497 30.48 24.35 -10.60
N MET A 498 31.48 23.76 -11.24
CA MET A 498 32.02 22.42 -10.91
C MET A 498 32.50 22.29 -9.46
N GLN A 499 33.11 23.33 -8.89
CA GLN A 499 33.63 23.30 -7.52
C GLN A 499 32.50 23.40 -6.48
N HIS A 500 31.44 24.16 -6.81
CA HIS A 500 30.22 24.19 -6.01
C HIS A 500 29.51 22.83 -6.04
N LEU A 501 29.39 22.20 -7.21
CA LEU A 501 28.81 20.84 -7.33
C LEU A 501 29.55 19.82 -6.49
N ARG A 502 30.88 19.89 -6.45
CA ARG A 502 31.70 19.03 -5.57
C ARG A 502 31.41 19.25 -4.09
N GLY A 503 31.17 20.51 -3.68
CA GLY A 503 30.71 20.84 -2.33
C GLY A 503 29.35 20.23 -2.01
N GLU A 504 28.39 20.37 -2.93
CA GLU A 504 27.03 19.83 -2.78
C GLU A 504 26.99 18.31 -2.68
N VAL A 505 27.86 17.60 -3.42
CA VAL A 505 28.01 16.14 -3.28
C VAL A 505 28.48 15.77 -1.87
N LYS A 506 29.49 16.48 -1.32
CA LYS A 506 29.99 16.22 0.03
C LYS A 506 28.92 16.50 1.09
N GLU A 507 28.19 17.60 0.97
CA GLU A 507 27.10 17.91 1.90
C GLU A 507 25.96 16.90 1.80
N SER A 508 25.65 16.42 0.60
CA SER A 508 24.54 15.48 0.39
C SER A 508 24.85 14.05 0.87
N LYS A 509 26.11 13.76 1.20
CA LYS A 509 26.56 12.46 1.73
C LYS A 509 26.12 12.21 3.18
N ASP A 510 26.05 13.26 4.01
CA ASP A 510 25.55 13.18 5.38
C ASP A 510 24.38 14.17 5.57
N ILE A 511 23.18 13.71 5.22
CA ILE A 511 21.96 14.51 5.28
C ILE A 511 21.65 15.06 6.67
N LEU A 512 22.03 14.33 7.73
CA LEU A 512 21.78 14.77 9.09
C LEU A 512 22.69 15.95 9.43
N GLU A 513 23.98 15.86 9.08
CA GLU A 513 24.92 16.95 9.28
C GLU A 513 24.59 18.15 8.38
N ALA A 514 24.20 17.92 7.13
CA ALA A 514 23.75 18.98 6.24
C ALA A 514 22.54 19.75 6.80
N PHE A 515 21.52 19.05 7.32
CA PHE A 515 20.39 19.72 7.95
C PHE A 515 20.78 20.44 9.24
N LYS A 516 21.73 19.92 10.03
CA LYS A 516 22.23 20.65 11.21
C LYS A 516 22.88 21.96 10.78
N GLN A 517 23.76 21.92 9.78
CA GLN A 517 24.43 23.11 9.26
C GLN A 517 23.41 24.10 8.67
N GLU A 518 22.40 23.62 7.95
CA GLU A 518 21.28 24.43 7.45
C GLU A 518 20.58 25.17 8.62
N ILE A 519 20.14 24.43 9.64
CA ILE A 519 19.48 25.00 10.84
C ILE A 519 20.39 25.99 11.59
N MET A 520 21.70 25.74 11.62
CA MET A 520 22.66 26.64 12.29
C MET A 520 22.81 27.99 11.57
N LYS A 521 22.77 27.98 10.23
CA LYS A 521 22.91 29.17 9.37
C LYS A 521 21.65 30.05 9.33
N LEU A 522 20.49 29.52 9.74
CA LEU A 522 19.23 30.26 9.77
C LEU A 522 19.30 31.51 10.67
N ASN A 523 18.59 32.56 10.25
CA ASN A 523 18.40 33.75 11.06
C ASN A 523 17.45 33.48 12.24
N LEU A 524 17.30 34.46 13.14
CA LEU A 524 16.49 34.29 14.36
C LEU A 524 15.02 33.93 14.06
N VAL A 525 14.39 34.59 13.10
CA VAL A 525 12.97 34.39 12.76
C VAL A 525 12.76 33.00 12.17
N GLU A 526 13.64 32.60 11.25
CA GLU A 526 13.62 31.27 10.64
C GLU A 526 13.81 30.18 11.70
N LYS A 527 14.76 30.36 12.63
CA LYS A 527 14.94 29.45 13.76
C LYS A 527 13.66 29.34 14.60
N ILE A 528 13.01 30.46 14.93
CA ILE A 528 11.72 30.45 15.64
C ILE A 528 10.68 29.64 14.86
N PHE A 529 10.56 29.86 13.54
CA PHE A 529 9.63 29.14 12.68
C PHE A 529 9.85 27.62 12.72
N PHE A 530 11.09 27.15 12.53
CA PHE A 530 11.42 25.72 12.54
C PHE A 530 11.22 25.09 13.92
N TYR A 531 11.54 25.80 15.02
CA TYR A 531 11.30 25.30 16.38
C TYR A 531 9.80 25.20 16.70
N ILE A 532 8.99 26.17 16.28
CA ILE A 532 7.54 26.11 16.40
C ILE A 532 6.97 24.93 15.60
N CYS A 533 7.44 24.73 14.36
CA CYS A 533 7.04 23.58 13.55
C CYS A 533 7.42 22.25 14.22
N TYR A 534 8.57 22.19 14.88
CA TYR A 534 9.04 21.01 15.61
C TYR A 534 8.21 20.69 16.85
N ILE A 535 7.84 21.72 17.64
CA ILE A 535 7.01 21.55 18.84
C ILE A 535 5.64 20.97 18.47
N PHE A 536 5.03 21.46 17.38
CA PHE A 536 3.67 21.10 16.99
C PHE A 536 3.57 20.00 15.91
N GLU A 537 4.69 19.40 15.52
CA GLU A 537 4.79 18.42 14.45
C GLU A 537 3.71 17.33 14.56
N ARG A 538 2.79 17.26 13.58
CA ARG A 538 1.65 16.30 13.47
C ARG A 538 0.60 16.35 14.59
N ARG A 539 0.76 17.19 15.62
CA ARG A 539 -0.10 17.20 16.81
C ARG A 539 -1.15 18.29 16.82
N ARG A 540 -0.86 19.42 16.17
CA ARG A 540 -1.76 20.57 16.13
C ARG A 540 -2.16 20.91 14.72
N ASN A 541 -3.33 21.54 14.63
CA ASN A 541 -3.75 22.15 13.40
C ASN A 541 -2.84 23.34 13.08
N LEU A 542 -2.80 23.68 11.80
CA LEU A 542 -1.99 24.75 11.27
C LEU A 542 -2.29 26.09 11.95
N GLU A 543 -3.55 26.33 12.34
CA GLU A 543 -3.98 27.59 12.94
C GLU A 543 -3.39 27.83 14.33
N ILE A 544 -3.40 26.81 15.19
CA ILE A 544 -2.76 26.87 16.51
C ILE A 544 -1.25 27.11 16.34
N THR A 545 -0.61 26.42 15.40
CA THR A 545 0.82 26.62 15.10
C THR A 545 1.12 28.06 14.68
N LYS A 546 0.30 28.66 13.82
CA LYS A 546 0.41 30.06 13.40
C LYS A 546 0.27 31.02 14.57
N ASN A 547 -0.76 30.83 15.39
CA ASN A 547 -1.03 31.68 16.55
C ASN A 547 0.12 31.61 17.55
N SER A 548 0.66 30.42 17.83
CA SER A 548 1.83 30.25 18.69
C SER A 548 3.10 30.89 18.10
N PHE A 549 3.29 30.86 16.78
CA PHE A 549 4.39 31.58 16.13
C PHE A 549 4.27 33.10 16.34
N SER A 550 3.11 33.68 16.05
CA SER A 550 2.86 35.11 16.25
C SER A 550 2.98 35.53 17.73
N TYR A 551 2.53 34.68 18.65
CA TYR A 551 2.65 34.90 20.09
C TYR A 551 4.12 34.92 20.55
N VAL A 552 4.95 34.02 20.01
CA VAL A 552 6.37 33.96 20.31
C VAL A 552 7.14 35.12 19.68
N LEU A 553 6.84 35.53 18.44
CA LEU A 553 7.51 36.69 17.82
C LEU A 553 7.40 37.96 18.66
N LYS A 554 6.22 38.22 19.25
CA LYS A 554 6.00 39.37 20.15
C LYS A 554 6.92 39.33 21.36
N ASP A 555 7.23 38.14 21.89
CA ASP A 555 8.15 37.96 23.02
C ASP A 555 9.59 38.32 22.65
N PHE A 556 9.98 38.01 21.41
CA PHE A 556 11.26 38.39 20.84
C PHE A 556 11.30 39.85 20.33
N LYS A 557 10.25 40.65 20.59
CA LYS A 557 10.09 42.04 20.10
C LYS A 557 10.13 42.14 18.57
N LEU A 558 9.63 41.12 17.88
CA LEU A 558 9.51 41.05 16.42
C LEU A 558 8.04 41.26 16.02
N ASP A 559 7.80 42.03 14.96
CA ASP A 559 6.44 42.32 14.50
C ASP A 559 5.84 41.14 13.71
N PRO A 560 4.79 40.47 14.23
CA PRO A 560 4.15 39.36 13.53
C PRO A 560 3.44 39.77 12.23
N ASN A 561 3.17 41.06 12.01
CA ASN A 561 2.60 41.54 10.74
C ASN A 561 3.64 41.55 9.61
N ILE A 562 4.93 41.64 9.95
CA ILE A 562 6.04 41.59 8.99
C ILE A 562 6.39 40.14 8.65
N TYR A 563 6.38 39.27 9.67
CA TYR A 563 6.79 37.87 9.55
C TYR A 563 5.57 36.93 9.51
N ASP A 564 4.93 36.83 8.34
CA ASP A 564 3.78 35.94 8.12
C ASP A 564 4.19 34.46 8.03
N PHE A 565 3.62 33.63 8.89
CA PHE A 565 3.85 32.19 8.91
C PHE A 565 3.52 31.50 7.56
N ASN A 566 2.50 31.96 6.83
CA ASN A 566 2.16 31.37 5.53
C ASN A 566 3.23 31.65 4.47
N ARG A 567 3.90 32.81 4.56
CA ARG A 567 5.04 33.12 3.71
C ARG A 567 6.18 32.11 3.96
N PHE A 568 6.52 31.84 5.21
CA PHE A 568 7.53 30.84 5.56
C PHE A 568 7.15 29.43 5.09
N ILE A 569 5.88 29.02 5.19
CA ILE A 569 5.42 27.73 4.65
C ILE A 569 5.61 27.65 3.13
N LYS A 570 5.38 28.74 2.39
CA LYS A 570 5.63 28.77 0.94
C LYS A 570 7.11 28.78 0.60
N GLU A 571 7.91 29.50 1.38
CA GLU A 571 9.36 29.61 1.18
C GLU A 571 10.09 28.30 1.50
N TYR A 572 9.60 27.56 2.50
CA TYR A 572 10.15 26.27 2.95
C TYR A 572 9.20 25.10 2.67
N ASP A 573 8.45 25.14 1.57
CA ASP A 573 7.43 24.12 1.21
C ASP A 573 8.04 22.71 1.00
N PHE A 574 9.31 22.66 0.61
CA PHE A 574 10.14 21.47 0.49
C PHE A 574 10.67 20.94 1.83
N ARG A 575 10.54 21.70 2.93
CA ARG A 575 10.96 21.30 4.29
C ARG A 575 9.78 21.06 5.23
N VAL A 576 8.71 21.84 5.11
CA VAL A 576 7.51 21.77 5.95
C VAL A 576 6.28 21.60 5.06
N GLU A 577 5.70 20.40 5.10
CA GLU A 577 4.49 20.06 4.36
C GLU A 577 3.24 20.33 5.20
N THR A 578 2.21 20.88 4.56
CA THR A 578 0.85 20.87 5.11
C THR A 578 0.07 19.68 4.56
N TYR A 579 -0.77 19.07 5.39
CA TYR A 579 -1.64 17.97 4.96
C TYR A 579 -2.99 18.03 5.65
N GLN A 580 -4.01 17.52 4.96
CA GLN A 580 -5.38 17.49 5.48
C GLN A 580 -5.65 16.14 6.16
N GLU A 581 -5.89 16.17 7.47
CA GLU A 581 -6.23 14.96 8.23
C GLU A 581 -7.74 14.72 8.28
N SER A 582 -8.53 15.80 8.27
CA SER A 582 -9.99 15.76 8.22
C SER A 582 -10.54 16.95 7.44
N ARG A 583 -11.85 16.95 7.14
CA ARG A 583 -12.53 18.04 6.40
C ARG A 583 -12.27 19.43 6.99
N LEU A 584 -11.94 19.53 8.29
CA LEU A 584 -11.79 20.79 9.02
C LEU A 584 -10.39 21.04 9.58
N GLN A 585 -9.41 20.14 9.39
CA GLN A 585 -8.09 20.28 10.02
C GLN A 585 -6.94 20.06 9.05
N LEU A 586 -6.26 21.16 8.73
CA LEU A 586 -4.92 21.19 8.14
C LEU A 586 -3.88 21.05 9.26
N LYS A 587 -2.86 20.23 9.05
CA LYS A 587 -1.73 20.02 9.98
C LYS A 587 -0.41 20.20 9.25
N ILE A 588 0.66 20.37 10.02
CA ILE A 588 2.03 20.42 9.51
C ILE A 588 2.83 19.15 9.83
N LYS A 589 3.80 18.83 8.99
CA LYS A 589 4.85 17.84 9.23
C LYS A 589 6.12 18.27 8.49
N PHE A 590 7.28 17.84 8.97
CA PHE A 590 8.48 17.96 8.15
C PHE A 590 8.40 17.00 6.97
N SER A 591 8.83 17.46 5.79
CA SER A 591 8.98 16.64 4.58
C SER A 591 9.95 15.49 4.83
N HIS A 592 10.98 15.75 5.65
CA HIS A 592 12.01 14.77 5.98
C HIS A 592 12.17 14.49 7.50
N PRO A 593 12.13 13.22 7.94
CA PRO A 593 12.36 12.82 9.33
C PRO A 593 13.71 13.27 9.92
N MET A 594 14.78 13.34 9.11
CA MET A 594 16.09 13.80 9.60
C MET A 594 16.10 15.29 9.93
N LEU A 595 15.18 16.10 9.41
CA LEU A 595 15.08 17.50 9.78
C LEU A 595 14.61 17.66 11.24
N SER A 596 13.57 16.92 11.65
CA SER A 596 13.14 16.84 13.06
C SER A 596 14.28 16.34 13.97
N LYS A 597 15.09 15.39 13.49
CA LYS A 597 16.27 14.88 14.21
C LYS A 597 17.39 15.93 14.28
N ALA A 598 17.68 16.65 13.20
CA ALA A 598 18.68 17.69 13.11
C ALA A 598 18.33 18.86 14.03
N ILE A 599 17.10 19.38 13.95
CA ILE A 599 16.57 20.41 14.85
C ILE A 599 16.79 19.98 16.31
N ARG A 600 16.39 18.76 16.66
CA ARG A 600 16.60 18.21 18.00
C ARG A 600 18.07 18.14 18.41
N GLU A 601 18.96 17.77 17.51
CA GLU A 601 20.40 17.68 17.80
C GLU A 601 21.07 19.05 17.89
N SER A 602 20.48 20.08 17.29
CA SER A 602 20.91 21.48 17.39
C SER A 602 20.37 22.24 18.61
N PHE A 603 19.63 21.58 19.52
CA PHE A 603 19.06 22.21 20.72
C PHE A 603 20.14 22.83 21.61
N GLU A 604 21.23 22.12 21.87
CA GLU A 604 22.32 22.59 22.74
C GLU A 604 22.96 23.87 22.17
N ALA A 605 23.17 23.90 20.85
CA ALA A 605 23.76 25.05 20.16
C ALA A 605 22.84 26.29 20.12
N ASN A 606 21.53 26.13 20.34
CA ASN A 606 20.56 27.23 20.29
C ASN A 606 19.72 27.34 21.57
N VAL A 607 20.26 26.88 22.71
CA VAL A 607 19.55 26.76 23.99
C VAL A 607 18.81 28.04 24.37
N GLY A 608 19.39 29.23 24.12
CA GLY A 608 18.75 30.50 24.42
C GLY A 608 17.46 30.75 23.62
N ILE A 609 17.45 30.41 22.33
CA ILE A 609 16.29 30.63 21.46
C ILE A 609 15.19 29.63 21.81
N ILE A 610 15.47 28.32 21.71
CA ILE A 610 14.47 27.29 21.99
C ILE A 610 13.97 27.40 23.43
N GLY A 611 14.85 27.72 24.36
CA GLY A 611 14.52 27.92 25.75
C GLY A 611 13.48 29.01 25.98
N ASN A 612 13.68 30.19 25.39
CA ASN A 612 12.72 31.29 25.49
C ASN A 612 11.38 30.93 24.82
N ILE A 613 11.41 30.22 23.69
CA ILE A 613 10.18 29.70 23.05
C ILE A 613 9.42 28.77 24.00
N LEU A 614 10.11 27.81 24.63
CA LEU A 614 9.47 26.87 25.58
C LEU A 614 8.91 27.60 26.80
N LEU A 615 9.66 28.55 27.38
CA LEU A 615 9.22 29.36 28.52
C LEU A 615 7.98 30.21 28.18
N LYS A 616 7.96 30.81 26.98
CA LYS A 616 6.83 31.60 26.51
C LYS A 616 5.58 30.76 26.32
N LEU A 617 5.71 29.64 25.63
CA LEU A 617 4.58 28.75 25.31
C LEU A 617 4.12 27.92 26.50
N ALA A 618 4.96 27.72 27.52
CA ALA A 618 4.52 27.11 28.79
C ALA A 618 3.51 27.98 29.54
N LYS A 619 3.40 29.27 29.21
CA LYS A 619 2.42 30.22 29.78
C LYS A 619 1.28 30.53 28.81
N ASP A 620 1.17 29.78 27.70
CA ASP A 620 0.10 29.95 26.73
C ASP A 620 -1.26 29.61 27.37
N GLU A 621 -2.30 30.37 27.06
CA GLU A 621 -3.65 30.13 27.59
C GLU A 621 -4.19 28.76 27.15
N SER A 622 -3.76 28.28 25.98
CA SER A 622 -4.14 26.98 25.46
C SER A 622 -3.49 25.83 26.23
N ILE A 623 -4.33 25.08 26.96
CA ILE A 623 -3.97 23.82 27.62
C ILE A 623 -3.23 22.88 26.65
N ALA A 624 -3.70 22.81 25.40
CA ALA A 624 -3.13 21.95 24.37
C ALA A 624 -1.69 22.37 24.01
N VAL A 625 -1.40 23.67 23.96
CA VAL A 625 -0.03 24.18 23.72
C VAL A 625 0.87 23.79 24.87
N ARG A 626 0.45 24.02 26.13
CA ARG A 626 1.23 23.64 27.32
C ARG A 626 1.54 22.14 27.37
N GLN A 627 0.60 21.28 27.00
CA GLN A 627 0.85 19.83 26.86
C GLN A 627 1.95 19.49 25.82
N ASP A 628 2.01 20.20 24.69
CA ASP A 628 3.06 19.99 23.69
C ASP A 628 4.44 20.45 24.19
N ILE A 629 4.47 21.44 25.08
CA ILE A 629 5.70 21.84 25.77
C ILE A 629 6.19 20.74 26.68
N VAL A 630 5.31 20.15 27.51
CA VAL A 630 5.68 18.99 28.36
C VAL A 630 6.24 17.85 27.51
N TYR A 631 5.58 17.51 26.40
CA TYR A 631 6.06 16.46 25.50
C TYR A 631 7.41 16.80 24.86
N THR A 632 7.60 18.05 24.45
CA THR A 632 8.86 18.52 23.87
C THR A 632 9.98 18.45 24.89
N ILE A 633 9.73 18.84 26.14
CA ILE A 633 10.72 18.70 27.22
C ILE A 633 11.06 17.22 27.42
N GLY A 634 10.05 16.35 27.55
CA GLY A 634 10.26 14.91 27.72
C GLY A 634 11.08 14.25 26.60
N LYS A 635 10.83 14.60 25.34
CA LYS A 635 11.57 14.07 24.17
C LYS A 635 13.06 14.48 24.18
N ASN A 636 13.39 15.58 24.84
CA ASN A 636 14.71 16.23 24.77
C ASN A 636 15.39 16.37 26.15
N LEU A 637 14.88 15.71 27.18
CA LEU A 637 15.27 15.87 28.59
C LEU A 637 16.78 15.79 28.85
N GLY A 638 17.46 14.86 28.16
CA GLY A 638 18.91 14.67 28.27
C GLY A 638 19.76 15.81 27.71
N LYS A 639 19.20 16.65 26.84
CA LYS A 639 19.91 17.71 26.09
C LYS A 639 19.54 19.12 26.52
N LEU A 640 18.45 19.26 27.29
CA LEU A 640 18.01 20.54 27.82
C LEU A 640 18.85 20.90 29.06
N SER A 641 19.20 22.19 29.17
CA SER A 641 19.89 22.74 30.35
C SER A 641 19.05 22.57 31.62
N HIS A 642 19.68 22.77 32.78
CA HIS A 642 19.02 22.65 34.09
C HIS A 642 17.74 23.50 34.18
N THR A 643 17.76 24.72 33.64
CA THR A 643 16.65 25.67 33.67
C THR A 643 15.37 25.14 33.00
N TYR A 644 15.46 24.42 31.87
CA TYR A 644 14.26 23.92 31.18
C TYR A 644 13.76 22.58 31.73
N ARG A 645 14.59 21.89 32.53
CA ARG A 645 14.09 20.79 33.36
C ARG A 645 13.17 21.35 34.44
N GLU A 646 13.52 22.47 35.08
CA GLU A 646 12.64 23.13 36.06
C GLU A 646 11.26 23.48 35.50
N LEU A 647 11.18 23.81 34.20
CA LEU A 647 9.89 24.06 33.55
C LEU A 647 8.94 22.85 33.58
N LEU A 648 9.47 21.61 33.53
CA LEU A 648 8.65 20.41 33.72
C LEU A 648 8.11 20.33 35.16
N PHE A 649 8.89 20.79 36.14
CA PHE A 649 8.47 20.85 37.54
C PHE A 649 7.34 21.87 37.73
N GLU A 650 7.43 23.03 37.08
CA GLU A 650 6.37 24.05 37.08
C GLU A 650 5.10 23.55 36.39
N LEU A 651 5.22 22.96 35.19
CA LEU A 651 4.08 22.41 34.44
C LEU A 651 3.44 21.18 35.09
N ALA A 652 4.11 20.53 36.03
CA ALA A 652 3.50 19.52 36.88
C ALA A 652 2.55 20.11 37.93
N LYS A 653 2.68 21.40 38.23
CA LYS A 653 1.81 22.14 39.15
C LYS A 653 0.84 23.08 38.42
N ASP A 654 0.65 22.85 37.12
CA ASP A 654 -0.26 23.63 36.27
C ASP A 654 -1.70 23.55 36.77
N ASP A 655 -2.46 24.63 36.63
CA ASP A 655 -3.86 24.69 37.04
C ASP A 655 -4.73 23.67 36.29
N SER A 656 -4.35 23.30 35.06
CA SER A 656 -5.07 22.33 34.26
C SER A 656 -4.66 20.88 34.60
N PRO A 657 -5.62 20.00 34.96
CA PRO A 657 -5.31 18.58 35.21
C PRO A 657 -4.79 17.87 33.96
N TYR A 658 -5.14 18.33 32.75
CA TYR A 658 -4.64 17.75 31.50
C TYR A 658 -3.15 18.00 31.28
N VAL A 659 -2.61 19.13 31.76
CA VAL A 659 -1.18 19.40 31.70
C VAL A 659 -0.46 18.58 32.77
N ARG A 660 -0.96 18.61 34.01
CA ARG A 660 -0.42 17.80 35.12
C ARG A 660 -0.37 16.31 34.79
N GLN A 661 -1.38 15.80 34.10
CA GLN A 661 -1.44 14.41 33.62
C GLN A 661 -0.26 14.05 32.71
N ILE A 662 0.01 14.86 31.68
CA ILE A 662 1.13 14.62 30.74
C ILE A 662 2.47 14.84 31.45
N SER A 663 2.53 15.75 32.42
CA SER A 663 3.71 15.96 33.26
C SER A 663 4.00 14.74 34.12
N ALA A 664 2.99 14.15 34.79
CA ALA A 664 3.11 12.91 35.56
C ALA A 664 3.65 11.76 34.69
N GLN A 665 3.07 11.58 33.49
CA GLN A 665 3.50 10.57 32.54
C GLN A 665 4.96 10.76 32.10
N THR A 666 5.34 12.02 31.81
CA THR A 666 6.69 12.37 31.37
C THR A 666 7.71 12.15 32.49
N ILE A 667 7.40 12.60 33.71
CA ILE A 667 8.24 12.40 34.89
C ILE A 667 8.46 10.92 35.14
N GLY A 668 7.39 10.12 35.23
CA GLY A 668 7.53 8.72 35.57
C GLY A 668 8.25 7.89 34.48
N LYS A 669 8.13 8.27 33.20
CA LYS A 669 8.89 7.65 32.10
C LYS A 669 10.41 7.84 32.22
N TYR A 670 10.85 8.96 32.79
CA TYR A 670 12.27 9.33 32.88
C TYR A 670 12.75 9.45 34.33
N LEU A 671 12.05 8.81 35.28
CA LEU A 671 12.31 9.00 36.70
C LEU A 671 13.73 8.58 37.10
N ASP A 672 14.27 7.55 36.45
CA ASP A 672 15.64 7.05 36.61
C ASP A 672 16.72 8.07 36.19
N LYS A 673 16.36 9.06 35.37
CA LYS A 673 17.25 10.09 34.82
C LYS A 673 17.01 11.48 35.40
N LEU A 674 15.99 11.61 36.25
CA LEU A 674 15.59 12.86 36.87
C LEU A 674 16.09 12.93 38.32
N PRO A 675 16.41 14.12 38.84
CA PRO A 675 16.72 14.29 40.26
C PRO A 675 15.56 13.84 41.17
N ASP A 676 15.89 13.38 42.38
CA ASP A 676 14.94 12.83 43.36
C ASP A 676 13.70 13.71 43.65
N LYS A 677 13.81 15.04 43.48
CA LYS A 677 12.69 15.97 43.64
C LYS A 677 11.52 15.68 42.69
N TYR A 678 11.77 15.15 41.49
CA TYR A 678 10.71 14.79 40.54
C TYR A 678 9.95 13.53 41.00
N GLY A 679 10.62 12.62 41.72
CA GLY A 679 9.93 11.51 42.36
C GLY A 679 9.04 11.95 43.52
N LYS A 680 9.44 12.98 44.29
CA LYS A 680 8.57 13.61 45.29
C LYS A 680 7.36 14.28 44.63
N LEU A 681 7.58 14.99 43.53
CA LEU A 681 6.50 15.61 42.75
C LEU A 681 5.53 14.57 42.16
N LEU A 682 6.02 13.42 41.68
CA LEU A 682 5.16 12.33 41.25
C LEU A 682 4.32 11.75 42.41
N PHE A 683 4.85 11.77 43.64
CA PHE A 683 4.11 11.41 44.84
C PHE A 683 3.01 12.45 45.17
N GLU A 684 3.29 13.74 44.99
CA GLU A 684 2.26 14.80 45.09
C GLU A 684 1.15 14.57 44.05
N LEU A 685 1.50 14.29 42.79
CA LEU A 685 0.57 14.01 41.69
C LEU A 685 -0.22 12.70 41.84
N ALA A 686 0.29 11.75 42.63
CA ALA A 686 -0.45 10.56 42.99
C ALA A 686 -1.61 10.86 43.95
N LYS A 687 -1.58 12.02 44.61
CA LYS A 687 -2.59 12.52 45.55
C LYS A 687 -3.33 13.75 45.01
N ASP A 688 -3.24 13.96 43.70
CA ASP A 688 -3.85 15.08 42.99
C ASP A 688 -5.38 15.09 43.18
N ASP A 689 -5.99 16.26 43.18
CA ASP A 689 -7.45 16.42 43.28
C ASP A 689 -8.17 15.78 42.08
N SER A 690 -7.55 15.81 40.89
CA SER A 690 -8.10 15.21 39.69
C SER A 690 -7.90 13.70 39.64
N PRO A 691 -8.97 12.89 39.52
CA PRO A 691 -8.85 11.44 39.39
C PRO A 691 -8.11 11.01 38.10
N TYR A 692 -8.11 11.84 37.05
CA TYR A 692 -7.39 11.57 35.81
C TYR A 692 -5.87 11.67 36.00
N VAL A 693 -5.43 12.63 36.81
CA VAL A 693 -4.00 12.81 37.15
C VAL A 693 -3.56 11.64 38.03
N ARG A 694 -4.33 11.30 39.07
CA ARG A 694 -4.04 10.13 39.92
C ARG A 694 -3.99 8.83 39.12
N HIS A 695 -4.92 8.63 38.18
CA HIS A 695 -4.93 7.46 37.29
C HIS A 695 -3.65 7.34 36.47
N ILE A 696 -3.17 8.44 35.86
CA ILE A 696 -1.96 8.41 35.03
C ILE A 696 -0.69 8.32 35.87
N SER A 697 -0.68 8.92 37.06
CA SER A 697 0.38 8.71 38.05
C SER A 697 0.47 7.22 38.41
N ALA A 698 -0.66 6.58 38.74
CA ALA A 698 -0.74 5.15 39.04
C ALA A 698 -0.34 4.27 37.84
N GLU A 699 -0.80 4.60 36.63
CA GLU A 699 -0.43 3.89 35.41
C GLU A 699 1.07 3.93 35.16
N THR A 700 1.66 5.13 35.29
CA THR A 700 3.08 5.33 35.02
C THR A 700 3.95 4.64 36.06
N ILE A 701 3.58 4.73 37.34
CA ILE A 701 4.27 4.01 38.44
C ILE A 701 4.17 2.51 38.21
N GLY A 702 2.98 2.00 37.88
CA GLY A 702 2.74 0.59 37.59
C GLY A 702 3.56 0.05 36.43
N LYS A 703 3.67 0.80 35.33
CA LYS A 703 4.45 0.41 34.13
C LYS A 703 5.95 0.23 34.42
N TYR A 704 6.50 1.00 35.35
CA TYR A 704 7.92 0.96 35.70
C TYR A 704 8.20 0.36 37.08
N LEU A 705 7.20 -0.30 37.68
CA LEU A 705 7.17 -0.68 39.09
C LEU A 705 8.42 -1.45 39.55
N ASP A 706 8.91 -2.39 38.74
CA ASP A 706 10.12 -3.17 39.03
C ASP A 706 11.40 -2.33 39.10
N LYS A 707 11.45 -1.20 38.39
CA LYS A 707 12.64 -0.33 38.26
C LYS A 707 12.66 0.82 39.27
N LEU A 708 11.54 1.05 39.95
CA LEU A 708 11.41 2.14 40.90
C LEU A 708 12.07 1.79 42.25
N PRO A 709 12.75 2.76 42.90
CA PRO A 709 13.10 2.66 44.32
C PRO A 709 11.89 2.31 45.20
N ASP A 710 12.11 1.54 46.28
CA ASP A 710 11.03 1.01 47.12
C ASP A 710 10.11 2.12 47.68
N LYS A 711 10.68 3.27 48.06
CA LYS A 711 9.95 4.48 48.50
C LYS A 711 8.84 4.93 47.55
N TYR A 712 8.98 4.72 46.24
CA TYR A 712 7.96 5.11 45.26
C TYR A 712 6.96 3.98 44.98
N ARG A 713 7.31 2.73 45.26
CA ARG A 713 6.36 1.60 45.17
C ARG A 713 5.34 1.61 46.30
N GLU A 714 5.64 2.25 47.42
CA GLU A 714 4.71 2.44 48.54
C GLU A 714 3.43 3.20 48.16
N LEU A 715 3.47 3.99 47.08
CA LEU A 715 2.27 4.63 46.51
C LEU A 715 1.17 3.62 46.12
N LEU A 716 1.51 2.35 45.87
CA LEU A 716 0.50 1.33 45.63
C LEU A 716 -0.48 1.18 46.80
N PHE A 717 -0.03 1.35 48.05
CA PHE A 717 -0.90 1.28 49.23
C PHE A 717 -1.91 2.44 49.27
N GLU A 718 -1.52 3.60 48.75
CA GLU A 718 -2.42 4.75 48.62
C GLU A 718 -3.42 4.51 47.48
N PHE A 719 -2.96 4.01 46.33
CA PHE A 719 -3.82 3.76 45.17
C PHE A 719 -4.86 2.67 45.40
N VAL A 720 -4.62 1.70 46.29
CA VAL A 720 -5.62 0.69 46.68
C VAL A 720 -6.78 1.31 47.45
N LYS A 721 -6.56 2.45 48.10
CA LYS A 721 -7.58 3.18 48.88
C LYS A 721 -8.16 4.37 48.12
N ASP A 722 -7.77 4.57 46.86
CA ASP A 722 -8.23 5.72 46.07
C ASP A 722 -9.74 5.66 45.87
N GLU A 723 -10.42 6.80 45.99
CA GLU A 723 -11.87 6.90 45.77
C GLU A 723 -12.28 6.47 44.35
N ASN A 724 -11.41 6.71 43.36
CA ASN A 724 -11.67 6.35 41.97
C ASN A 724 -11.36 4.87 41.67
N LEU A 725 -12.40 4.13 41.27
CA LEU A 725 -12.27 2.70 40.98
C LEU A 725 -11.26 2.36 39.87
N LEU A 726 -11.04 3.25 38.90
CA LEU A 726 -10.09 3.02 37.80
C LEU A 726 -8.65 3.01 38.31
N VAL A 727 -8.34 3.81 39.33
CA VAL A 727 -7.02 3.82 40.00
C VAL A 727 -6.82 2.50 40.75
N ARG A 728 -7.80 2.07 41.54
CA ARG A 728 -7.75 0.80 42.28
C ARG A 728 -7.62 -0.43 41.35
N LEU A 729 -8.35 -0.42 40.24
CA LEU A 729 -8.30 -1.47 39.21
C LEU A 729 -6.91 -1.63 38.61
N LEU A 730 -6.24 -0.51 38.35
CA LEU A 730 -4.87 -0.50 37.82
C LEU A 730 -3.90 -1.19 38.79
N VAL A 731 -4.06 -1.00 40.11
CA VAL A 731 -3.20 -1.68 41.08
C VAL A 731 -3.29 -3.20 40.96
N ALA A 732 -4.50 -3.78 40.87
CA ALA A 732 -4.68 -5.22 40.67
C ALA A 732 -3.98 -5.72 39.40
N LYS A 733 -4.05 -4.94 38.31
CA LYS A 733 -3.42 -5.26 37.02
C LYS A 733 -1.89 -5.23 37.13
N PHE A 734 -1.32 -4.21 37.76
CA PHE A 734 0.14 -4.07 37.88
C PHE A 734 0.74 -5.06 38.86
N VAL A 735 0.11 -5.27 40.02
CA VAL A 735 0.54 -6.31 40.96
C VAL A 735 0.52 -7.68 40.29
N GLY A 736 -0.50 -7.96 39.46
CA GLY A 736 -0.57 -9.16 38.65
C GLY A 736 0.54 -9.28 37.59
N GLY A 737 0.80 -8.22 36.83
CA GLY A 737 1.83 -8.21 35.78
C GLY A 737 3.26 -8.33 36.33
N HIS A 738 3.51 -7.81 37.53
CA HIS A 738 4.83 -7.77 38.17
C HIS A 738 4.96 -8.75 39.35
N PHE A 739 4.00 -9.68 39.50
CA PHE A 739 3.82 -10.47 40.71
C PHE A 739 5.12 -11.10 41.21
N ARG A 740 5.87 -11.81 40.35
CA ARG A 740 7.13 -12.50 40.73
C ARG A 740 8.24 -11.59 41.24
N LYS A 741 8.29 -10.34 40.78
CA LYS A 741 9.38 -9.41 41.09
C LYS A 741 9.07 -8.51 42.28
N LEU A 742 7.80 -8.35 42.61
CA LEU A 742 7.37 -7.56 43.74
C LEU A 742 7.63 -8.28 45.06
N PRO A 743 8.08 -7.57 46.11
CA PRO A 743 8.04 -8.06 47.49
C PRO A 743 6.62 -8.49 47.92
N ASP A 744 6.53 -9.44 48.85
CA ASP A 744 5.25 -10.02 49.30
C ASP A 744 4.27 -8.97 49.87
N LYS A 745 4.79 -7.91 50.50
CA LYS A 745 3.96 -6.78 51.00
C LYS A 745 3.09 -6.15 49.92
N TYR A 746 3.60 -6.00 48.68
CA TYR A 746 2.85 -5.43 47.57
C TYR A 746 1.94 -6.47 46.90
N ARG A 747 2.33 -7.73 46.87
CA ARG A 747 1.47 -8.83 46.41
C ARG A 747 0.24 -8.96 47.30
N GLY A 748 0.41 -8.74 48.60
CA GLY A 748 -0.65 -8.71 49.62
C GLY A 748 -1.82 -7.79 49.28
N LEU A 749 -1.60 -6.74 48.48
CA LEU A 749 -2.65 -5.83 48.03
C LEU A 749 -3.77 -6.53 47.24
N LEU A 750 -3.50 -7.69 46.60
CA LEU A 750 -4.56 -8.47 45.96
C LEU A 750 -5.61 -8.98 46.95
N LEU A 751 -5.22 -9.25 48.21
CA LEU A 751 -6.13 -9.68 49.27
C LEU A 751 -7.08 -8.55 49.69
N GLU A 752 -6.57 -7.31 49.69
CA GLU A 752 -7.38 -6.12 49.98
C GLU A 752 -8.33 -5.82 48.81
N LEU A 753 -7.82 -5.81 47.58
CA LEU A 753 -8.61 -5.54 46.37
C LEU A 753 -9.65 -6.62 46.07
N ALA A 754 -9.47 -7.86 46.55
CA ALA A 754 -10.48 -8.91 46.47
C ALA A 754 -11.73 -8.61 47.31
N LYS A 755 -11.63 -7.69 48.29
CA LYS A 755 -12.72 -7.26 49.17
C LYS A 755 -13.24 -5.86 48.81
N ASP A 756 -12.75 -5.27 47.72
CA ASP A 756 -13.16 -3.94 47.26
C ASP A 756 -14.66 -3.85 47.07
N ASP A 757 -15.28 -2.70 47.33
CA ASP A 757 -16.73 -2.52 47.14
C ASP A 757 -17.15 -2.64 45.67
N SER A 758 -16.28 -2.22 44.75
CA SER A 758 -16.54 -2.22 43.31
C SER A 758 -16.34 -3.61 42.70
N PRO A 759 -17.36 -4.17 42.02
CA PRO A 759 -17.21 -5.46 41.37
C PRO A 759 -16.19 -5.45 40.22
N TYR A 760 -15.94 -4.29 39.60
CA TYR A 760 -14.93 -4.15 38.54
C TYR A 760 -13.50 -4.31 39.06
N VAL A 761 -13.23 -3.85 40.28
CA VAL A 761 -11.91 -4.01 40.93
C VAL A 761 -11.70 -5.47 41.30
N ARG A 762 -12.68 -6.10 41.95
CA ARG A 762 -12.63 -7.52 42.30
C ARG A 762 -12.52 -8.42 41.06
N LEU A 763 -13.20 -8.08 39.96
CA LEU A 763 -13.06 -8.76 38.66
C LEU A 763 -11.62 -8.69 38.12
N SER A 764 -10.95 -7.53 38.27
CA SER A 764 -9.54 -7.37 37.92
C SER A 764 -8.65 -8.32 38.73
N VAL A 765 -8.98 -8.57 40.00
CA VAL A 765 -8.30 -9.57 40.83
C VAL A 765 -8.50 -10.99 40.27
N VAL A 766 -9.72 -11.38 39.90
CA VAL A 766 -9.97 -12.70 39.26
C VAL A 766 -9.13 -12.87 37.99
N ASN A 767 -9.10 -11.86 37.13
CA ASN A 767 -8.30 -11.86 35.90
C ASN A 767 -6.79 -11.97 36.17
N THR A 768 -6.31 -11.22 37.17
CA THR A 768 -4.91 -11.30 37.63
C THR A 768 -4.56 -12.70 38.14
N ILE A 769 -5.47 -13.33 38.89
CA ILE A 769 -5.31 -14.69 39.38
C ILE A 769 -5.23 -15.68 38.22
N GLY A 770 -6.19 -15.62 37.29
CA GLY A 770 -6.22 -16.49 36.12
C GLY A 770 -4.96 -16.44 35.26
N LYS A 771 -4.39 -15.24 35.06
CA LYS A 771 -3.16 -15.06 34.25
C LYS A 771 -1.89 -15.60 34.90
N ASN A 772 -1.86 -15.73 36.22
CA ASN A 772 -0.66 -16.09 36.99
C ASN A 772 -0.84 -17.34 37.84
N LEU A 773 -1.89 -18.12 37.58
CA LEU A 773 -2.40 -19.15 38.49
C LEU A 773 -1.38 -20.21 38.90
N ASP A 774 -0.51 -20.63 37.97
CA ASP A 774 0.59 -21.58 38.19
C ASP A 774 1.73 -21.01 39.05
N LYS A 775 1.75 -19.70 39.26
CA LYS A 775 2.85 -18.93 39.86
C LYS A 775 2.44 -18.29 41.19
N LEU A 776 1.15 -18.35 41.54
CA LEU A 776 0.61 -17.74 42.74
C LEU A 776 0.74 -18.68 43.94
N PRO A 777 1.27 -18.21 45.08
CA PRO A 777 1.13 -18.90 46.36
C PRO A 777 -0.34 -19.19 46.69
N ASP A 778 -0.61 -20.27 47.43
CA ASP A 778 -1.96 -20.74 47.76
C ASP A 778 -2.85 -19.67 48.35
N LYS A 779 -2.31 -18.80 49.22
CA LYS A 779 -3.09 -17.71 49.83
C LYS A 779 -3.79 -16.80 48.81
N TYR A 780 -3.20 -16.60 47.63
CA TYR A 780 -3.81 -15.81 46.55
C TYR A 780 -4.73 -16.63 45.66
N ARG A 781 -4.40 -17.91 45.43
CA ARG A 781 -5.29 -18.83 44.68
C ARG A 781 -6.61 -19.02 45.41
N LYS A 782 -6.58 -19.14 46.74
CA LYS A 782 -7.77 -19.31 47.60
C LYS A 782 -8.80 -18.18 47.48
N LEU A 783 -8.41 -17.00 47.00
CA LEU A 783 -9.36 -15.93 46.68
C LEU A 783 -10.40 -16.36 45.63
N LEU A 784 -10.11 -17.34 44.76
CA LEU A 784 -11.10 -17.88 43.83
C LEU A 784 -12.30 -18.52 44.57
N PHE A 785 -12.11 -19.14 45.74
CA PHE A 785 -13.22 -19.68 46.53
C PHE A 785 -14.08 -18.58 47.15
N GLU A 786 -13.46 -17.47 47.55
CA GLU A 786 -14.19 -16.30 48.07
C GLU A 786 -14.97 -15.64 46.92
N LEU A 787 -14.32 -15.41 45.78
CA LEU A 787 -14.90 -14.74 44.61
C LEU A 787 -15.93 -15.61 43.87
N ALA A 788 -15.85 -16.94 43.97
CA ALA A 788 -16.89 -17.86 43.49
C ALA A 788 -18.21 -17.68 44.25
N ARG A 789 -18.20 -17.09 45.45
CA ARG A 789 -19.37 -16.81 46.29
C ARG A 789 -19.65 -15.31 46.40
N ASP A 790 -19.05 -14.51 45.54
CA ASP A 790 -19.19 -13.06 45.54
C ASP A 790 -20.64 -12.64 45.32
N LYS A 791 -21.07 -11.55 45.95
CA LYS A 791 -22.42 -10.96 45.73
C LYS A 791 -22.69 -10.60 44.27
N SER A 792 -21.66 -10.29 43.49
CA SER A 792 -21.74 -9.87 42.10
C SER A 792 -21.78 -11.06 41.12
N ILE A 793 -22.84 -11.10 40.32
CA ILE A 793 -23.05 -12.11 39.27
C ILE A 793 -21.88 -12.13 38.25
N PRO A 794 -21.43 -11.00 37.68
CA PRO A 794 -20.27 -10.98 36.78
C PRO A 794 -18.99 -11.60 37.35
N ILE A 795 -18.74 -11.46 38.65
CA ILE A 795 -17.55 -12.03 39.28
C ILE A 795 -17.64 -13.55 39.31
N ARG A 796 -18.75 -14.10 39.83
CA ARG A 796 -18.95 -15.55 39.88
C ARG A 796 -18.92 -16.18 38.49
N TRP A 797 -19.51 -15.50 37.51
CA TRP A 797 -19.43 -15.87 36.09
C TRP A 797 -17.97 -15.92 35.59
N PHE A 798 -17.17 -14.90 35.89
CA PHE A 798 -15.77 -14.83 35.44
C PHE A 798 -14.85 -15.82 36.18
N VAL A 799 -15.19 -16.19 37.41
CA VAL A 799 -14.51 -17.28 38.13
C VAL A 799 -14.72 -18.61 37.40
N SER A 800 -15.93 -18.91 36.89
CA SER A 800 -16.16 -20.12 36.09
C SER A 800 -15.23 -20.19 34.86
N HIS A 801 -15.09 -19.07 34.14
CA HIS A 801 -14.17 -18.95 33.00
C HIS A 801 -12.73 -19.16 33.40
N THR A 802 -12.31 -18.49 34.48
CA THR A 802 -10.94 -18.57 34.97
C THR A 802 -10.55 -20.00 35.37
N VAL A 803 -11.47 -20.74 35.98
CA VAL A 803 -11.27 -22.13 36.38
C VAL A 803 -11.19 -23.06 35.15
N ALA A 804 -12.10 -22.94 34.20
CA ALA A 804 -12.12 -23.80 33.02
C ALA A 804 -10.94 -23.53 32.06
N ASP A 805 -10.56 -22.26 31.83
CA ASP A 805 -9.44 -21.90 30.96
C ASP A 805 -8.09 -22.39 31.49
N ASN A 806 -7.98 -22.55 32.81
CA ASN A 806 -6.77 -23.02 33.50
C ASN A 806 -6.93 -24.41 34.13
N PHE A 807 -7.91 -25.18 33.67
CA PHE A 807 -8.36 -26.41 34.33
C PHE A 807 -7.22 -27.39 34.64
N GLU A 808 -6.37 -27.70 33.66
CA GLU A 808 -5.23 -28.62 33.82
C GLU A 808 -4.19 -28.13 34.86
N LYS A 809 -4.07 -26.81 35.03
CA LYS A 809 -3.09 -26.18 35.93
C LYS A 809 -3.59 -26.04 37.36
N LEU A 810 -4.88 -26.26 37.59
CA LEU A 810 -5.50 -26.12 38.90
C LEU A 810 -5.41 -27.42 39.73
N PRO A 811 -5.17 -27.34 41.04
CA PRO A 811 -5.44 -28.45 41.94
C PRO A 811 -6.92 -28.85 41.92
N ASP A 812 -7.24 -30.10 42.25
CA ASP A 812 -8.60 -30.66 42.15
C ASP A 812 -9.65 -29.85 42.93
N GLU A 813 -9.29 -29.36 44.12
CA GLU A 813 -10.19 -28.54 44.94
C GLU A 813 -10.73 -27.29 44.23
N TYR A 814 -9.93 -26.68 43.34
CA TYR A 814 -10.35 -25.50 42.57
C TYR A 814 -11.19 -25.86 41.36
N ARG A 815 -10.94 -27.03 40.75
CA ARG A 815 -11.72 -27.54 39.62
C ARG A 815 -13.16 -27.80 40.04
N GLU A 816 -13.36 -28.29 41.27
CA GLU A 816 -14.69 -28.55 41.83
C GLU A 816 -15.57 -27.29 41.96
N LEU A 817 -15.01 -26.08 41.90
CA LEU A 817 -15.77 -24.83 41.83
C LEU A 817 -16.74 -24.79 40.64
N LEU A 818 -16.44 -25.49 39.54
CA LEU A 818 -17.37 -25.58 38.40
C LEU A 818 -18.68 -26.28 38.79
N PHE A 819 -18.65 -27.29 39.66
CA PHE A 819 -19.87 -27.94 40.15
C PHE A 819 -20.67 -27.04 41.10
N GLU A 820 -19.98 -26.24 41.91
CA GLU A 820 -20.61 -25.26 42.77
C GLU A 820 -21.31 -24.17 41.94
N LEU A 821 -20.61 -23.59 40.96
CA LEU A 821 -21.13 -22.54 40.08
C LEU A 821 -22.22 -23.06 39.13
N ALA A 822 -22.20 -24.34 38.76
CA ALA A 822 -23.28 -24.97 38.00
C ALA A 822 -24.59 -25.06 38.80
N LYS A 823 -24.54 -24.92 40.12
CA LYS A 823 -25.70 -24.91 41.04
C LYS A 823 -25.96 -23.51 41.60
N ASP A 824 -25.35 -22.47 41.03
CA ASP A 824 -25.52 -21.09 41.50
C ASP A 824 -27.00 -20.69 41.44
N LYS A 825 -27.45 -19.91 42.44
CA LYS A 825 -28.83 -19.43 42.49
C LYS A 825 -29.19 -18.55 41.29
N ASN A 826 -28.22 -17.84 40.72
CA ASN A 826 -28.45 -16.97 39.58
C ASN A 826 -28.22 -17.70 38.24
N PRO A 827 -29.19 -17.66 37.32
CA PRO A 827 -29.11 -18.41 36.08
C PRO A 827 -27.99 -17.94 35.14
N TYR A 828 -27.59 -16.66 35.18
CA TYR A 828 -26.48 -16.17 34.35
C TYR A 828 -25.15 -16.82 34.72
N VAL A 829 -24.91 -17.13 36.01
CA VAL A 829 -23.67 -17.82 36.44
C VAL A 829 -23.65 -19.26 35.92
N ARG A 830 -24.79 -19.97 36.04
CA ARG A 830 -24.94 -21.33 35.51
C ARG A 830 -24.79 -21.38 33.99
N GLU A 831 -25.32 -20.38 33.29
CA GLU A 831 -25.09 -20.18 31.85
C GLU A 831 -23.60 -20.04 31.51
N GLY A 832 -22.86 -19.26 32.31
CA GLY A 832 -21.41 -19.11 32.19
C GLY A 832 -20.65 -20.42 32.29
N VAL A 833 -21.07 -21.31 33.21
CA VAL A 833 -20.51 -22.67 33.31
C VAL A 833 -20.80 -23.46 32.04
N SER A 834 -22.03 -23.37 31.50
CA SER A 834 -22.41 -24.00 30.23
C SER A 834 -21.47 -23.59 29.08
N TYR A 835 -21.26 -22.28 28.94
CA TYR A 835 -20.43 -21.71 27.89
C TYR A 835 -18.96 -22.16 28.04
N THR A 836 -18.39 -22.00 29.23
CA THR A 836 -16.97 -22.25 29.46
C THR A 836 -16.60 -23.74 29.42
N VAL A 837 -17.52 -24.63 29.84
CA VAL A 837 -17.35 -26.09 29.71
C VAL A 837 -17.30 -26.51 28.24
N ALA A 838 -18.10 -25.88 27.38
CA ALA A 838 -18.09 -26.22 25.97
C ALA A 838 -16.89 -25.63 25.21
N ASP A 839 -16.47 -24.40 25.52
CA ASP A 839 -15.29 -23.80 24.90
C ASP A 839 -14.00 -24.54 25.28
N ASN A 840 -13.94 -25.16 26.46
CA ASN A 840 -12.82 -25.99 26.92
C ASN A 840 -13.10 -27.50 26.85
N PHE A 841 -14.12 -27.94 26.10
CA PHE A 841 -14.64 -29.30 26.16
C PHE A 841 -13.57 -30.39 26.03
N GLU A 842 -12.67 -30.29 25.07
CA GLU A 842 -11.60 -31.28 24.83
C GLU A 842 -10.61 -31.40 25.99
N LYS A 843 -10.38 -30.31 26.74
CA LYS A 843 -9.43 -30.26 27.87
C LYS A 843 -10.03 -30.75 29.20
N LEU A 844 -11.35 -30.75 29.31
CA LEU A 844 -12.04 -31.12 30.54
C LEU A 844 -12.23 -32.64 30.65
N PRO A 845 -12.03 -33.27 31.83
CA PRO A 845 -12.41 -34.66 32.06
C PRO A 845 -13.92 -34.88 31.95
N ASP A 846 -14.32 -36.13 31.71
CA ASP A 846 -15.73 -36.50 31.46
C ASP A 846 -16.70 -36.04 32.56
N LYS A 847 -16.30 -36.16 33.84
CA LYS A 847 -17.09 -35.70 34.99
C LYS A 847 -17.54 -34.23 34.85
N TYR A 848 -16.70 -33.36 34.29
CA TYR A 848 -17.00 -31.93 34.11
C TYR A 848 -17.75 -31.66 32.82
N ARG A 849 -17.44 -32.38 31.74
CA ARG A 849 -18.22 -32.33 30.49
C ARG A 849 -19.68 -32.70 30.74
N GLU A 850 -19.92 -33.64 31.65
CA GLU A 850 -21.27 -34.09 32.00
C GLU A 850 -22.14 -33.02 32.67
N LEU A 851 -21.57 -31.91 33.13
CA LEU A 851 -22.33 -30.73 33.57
C LEU A 851 -23.28 -30.22 32.48
N LEU A 852 -22.94 -30.38 31.19
CA LEU A 852 -23.83 -30.00 30.08
C LEU A 852 -25.15 -30.80 30.09
N PHE A 853 -25.15 -32.06 30.55
CA PHE A 853 -26.38 -32.86 30.65
C PHE A 853 -27.27 -32.42 31.80
N GLU A 854 -26.67 -31.97 32.91
CA GLU A 854 -27.39 -31.44 34.06
C GLU A 854 -27.96 -30.05 33.74
N LEU A 855 -27.16 -29.16 33.13
CA LEU A 855 -27.62 -27.84 32.69
C LEU A 855 -28.67 -27.92 31.56
N ALA A 856 -28.67 -28.98 30.75
CA ALA A 856 -29.73 -29.23 29.77
C ALA A 856 -31.09 -29.60 30.41
N LYS A 857 -31.13 -29.87 31.71
CA LYS A 857 -32.36 -30.12 32.51
C LYS A 857 -32.71 -28.93 33.41
N ASP A 858 -31.94 -27.84 33.33
CA ASP A 858 -32.11 -26.70 34.23
C ASP A 858 -33.52 -26.12 34.13
N GLU A 859 -34.11 -25.69 35.24
CA GLU A 859 -35.44 -25.07 35.27
C GLU A 859 -35.50 -23.79 34.42
N ASN A 860 -34.38 -23.07 34.30
CA ASN A 860 -34.33 -21.81 33.57
C ASN A 860 -34.17 -22.04 32.06
N VAL A 861 -35.10 -21.46 31.31
CA VAL A 861 -35.19 -21.56 29.85
C VAL A 861 -33.94 -21.03 29.15
N ASP A 862 -33.35 -19.93 29.64
CA ASP A 862 -32.18 -19.31 29.02
C ASP A 862 -30.94 -20.22 29.09
N ILE A 863 -30.78 -20.98 30.17
CA ILE A 863 -29.67 -21.94 30.32
C ILE A 863 -29.84 -23.09 29.33
N ARG A 864 -31.02 -23.70 29.27
CA ARG A 864 -31.30 -24.78 28.31
C ARG A 864 -31.16 -24.28 26.86
N ARG A 865 -31.55 -23.03 26.58
CA ARG A 865 -31.32 -22.35 25.29
C ARG A 865 -29.82 -22.15 25.01
N SER A 866 -29.03 -21.79 26.02
CA SER A 866 -27.59 -21.63 25.91
C SER A 866 -26.90 -22.95 25.57
N ILE A 867 -27.34 -24.08 26.16
CA ILE A 867 -26.87 -25.42 25.78
C ILE A 867 -27.19 -25.72 24.30
N ALA A 868 -28.40 -25.40 23.82
CA ALA A 868 -28.78 -25.57 22.41
C ALA A 868 -27.89 -24.76 21.46
N TYR A 869 -27.61 -23.50 21.82
CA TYR A 869 -26.73 -22.62 21.06
C TYR A 869 -25.30 -23.15 21.03
N THR A 870 -24.77 -23.50 22.19
CA THR A 870 -23.40 -23.97 22.41
C THR A 870 -23.14 -25.29 21.70
N ALA A 871 -24.08 -26.25 21.76
CA ALA A 871 -24.00 -27.50 21.03
C ALA A 871 -24.02 -27.30 19.51
N GLY A 872 -24.69 -26.25 19.04
CA GLY A 872 -24.70 -25.84 17.63
C GLY A 872 -23.42 -25.16 17.18
N TYR A 873 -22.91 -24.22 17.97
CA TYR A 873 -21.71 -23.44 17.65
C TYR A 873 -20.45 -24.32 17.65
N ASN A 874 -20.34 -25.23 18.63
CA ASN A 874 -19.21 -26.16 18.77
C ASN A 874 -19.51 -27.55 18.19
N PHE A 875 -20.48 -27.68 17.28
CA PHE A 875 -21.00 -28.97 16.83
C PHE A 875 -19.91 -29.95 16.35
N GLU A 876 -18.97 -29.49 15.51
CA GLU A 876 -17.89 -30.34 14.98
C GLU A 876 -16.92 -30.84 16.06
N LYS A 877 -16.73 -30.07 17.15
CA LYS A 877 -15.81 -30.41 18.25
C LYS A 877 -16.42 -31.32 19.30
N LEU A 878 -17.76 -31.34 19.42
CA LEU A 878 -18.44 -32.15 20.44
C LEU A 878 -18.59 -33.61 20.00
N PRO A 879 -18.34 -34.61 20.85
CA PRO A 879 -18.68 -36.01 20.58
C PRO A 879 -20.18 -36.23 20.40
N ASP A 880 -20.55 -37.29 19.68
CA ASP A 880 -21.94 -37.60 19.32
C ASP A 880 -22.91 -37.70 20.52
N LYS A 881 -22.43 -38.19 21.68
CA LYS A 881 -23.20 -38.22 22.95
C LYS A 881 -23.71 -36.82 23.31
N TYR A 882 -22.88 -35.79 23.17
CA TYR A 882 -23.17 -34.40 23.55
C TYR A 882 -23.93 -33.66 22.46
N ARG A 883 -23.61 -33.89 21.18
CA ARG A 883 -24.46 -33.46 20.05
C ARG A 883 -25.90 -33.99 20.20
N GLY A 884 -26.04 -35.18 20.79
CA GLY A 884 -27.31 -35.81 21.14
C GLY A 884 -28.23 -34.95 22.00
N LEU A 885 -27.70 -33.98 22.75
CA LEU A 885 -28.50 -33.01 23.51
C LEU A 885 -29.47 -32.22 22.62
N LEU A 886 -29.13 -31.99 21.35
CA LEU A 886 -30.04 -31.35 20.38
C LEU A 886 -31.35 -32.13 20.21
N PHE A 887 -31.32 -33.48 20.26
CA PHE A 887 -32.54 -34.30 20.19
C PHE A 887 -33.39 -34.20 21.45
N LYS A 888 -32.75 -34.02 22.61
CA LYS A 888 -33.45 -33.84 23.87
C LYS A 888 -34.12 -32.48 23.92
N LEU A 889 -33.37 -31.42 23.59
CA LEU A 889 -33.86 -30.03 23.58
C LEU A 889 -34.86 -29.75 22.44
N ALA A 890 -34.86 -30.54 21.36
CA ALA A 890 -35.91 -30.48 20.35
C ALA A 890 -37.29 -30.91 20.85
N LYS A 891 -37.36 -31.60 22.00
CA LYS A 891 -38.60 -32.01 22.68
C LYS A 891 -38.87 -31.18 23.93
N ASP A 892 -38.14 -30.08 24.14
CA ASP A 892 -38.31 -29.23 25.30
C ASP A 892 -39.72 -28.64 25.33
N GLU A 893 -40.33 -28.52 26.51
CA GLU A 893 -41.65 -27.93 26.67
C GLU A 893 -41.69 -26.46 26.21
N ASN A 894 -40.57 -25.74 26.33
CA ASN A 894 -40.50 -24.34 25.97
C ASN A 894 -40.23 -24.12 24.48
N VAL A 895 -41.10 -23.32 23.86
CA VAL A 895 -41.06 -22.98 22.43
C VAL A 895 -39.75 -22.30 22.02
N ASP A 896 -39.17 -21.42 22.84
CA ASP A 896 -37.95 -20.68 22.49
C ASP A 896 -36.73 -21.60 22.36
N ILE A 897 -36.68 -22.67 23.15
CA ILE A 897 -35.61 -23.69 23.07
C ILE A 897 -35.75 -24.49 21.78
N ARG A 898 -36.95 -24.99 21.48
CA ARG A 898 -37.22 -25.72 20.24
C ARG A 898 -36.97 -24.84 19.01
N ARG A 899 -37.29 -23.54 19.08
CA ARG A 899 -36.93 -22.54 18.06
C ARG A 899 -35.41 -22.37 17.92
N SER A 900 -34.68 -22.34 19.03
CA SER A 900 -33.20 -22.30 19.02
C SER A 900 -32.62 -23.52 18.30
N ILE A 901 -33.17 -24.72 18.52
CA ILE A 901 -32.75 -25.93 17.79
C ILE A 901 -33.03 -25.79 16.29
N ALA A 902 -34.22 -25.29 15.89
CA ALA A 902 -34.52 -25.03 14.48
C ALA A 902 -33.52 -24.05 13.85
N TYR A 903 -33.15 -23.00 14.58
CA TYR A 903 -32.12 -22.05 14.16
C TYR A 903 -30.74 -22.72 14.01
N THR A 904 -30.30 -23.49 15.02
CA THR A 904 -29.03 -24.23 15.02
C THR A 904 -28.93 -25.19 13.84
N VAL A 905 -30.01 -25.90 13.52
CA VAL A 905 -30.06 -26.82 12.36
C VAL A 905 -29.94 -26.04 11.06
N ARG A 906 -30.59 -24.87 10.96
CA ARG A 906 -30.54 -24.01 9.78
C ARG A 906 -29.17 -23.39 9.54
N SER A 907 -28.53 -22.86 10.59
CA SER A 907 -27.23 -22.19 10.49
C SER A 907 -26.09 -23.14 10.17
N ASN A 908 -26.20 -24.41 10.59
CA ASN A 908 -25.17 -25.43 10.35
C ASN A 908 -25.58 -26.49 9.31
N PHE A 909 -26.64 -26.25 8.55
CA PHE A 909 -27.30 -27.28 7.75
C PHE A 909 -26.35 -28.10 6.85
N GLU A 910 -25.44 -27.42 6.15
CA GLU A 910 -24.48 -28.07 5.25
C GLU A 910 -23.44 -28.93 5.99
N LYS A 911 -23.10 -28.56 7.22
CA LYS A 911 -22.10 -29.22 8.07
C LYS A 911 -22.67 -30.37 8.91
N LEU A 912 -23.99 -30.37 9.16
CA LEU A 912 -24.65 -31.37 9.99
C LEU A 912 -24.72 -32.74 9.29
N PRO A 913 -24.34 -33.85 9.95
CA PRO A 913 -24.64 -35.19 9.48
C PRO A 913 -26.15 -35.43 9.34
N ASP A 914 -26.54 -36.33 8.43
CA ASP A 914 -27.94 -36.61 8.09
C ASP A 914 -28.82 -36.93 9.31
N LYS A 915 -28.28 -37.69 10.28
CA LYS A 915 -28.94 -37.98 11.55
C LYS A 915 -29.46 -36.71 12.24
N TYR A 916 -28.66 -35.64 12.28
CA TYR A 916 -29.05 -34.39 12.95
C TYR A 916 -29.93 -33.51 12.06
N ARG A 917 -29.79 -33.60 10.73
CA ARG A 917 -30.74 -32.96 9.79
C ARG A 917 -32.14 -33.54 9.94
N GLU A 918 -32.29 -34.79 10.38
CA GLU A 918 -33.61 -35.39 10.67
C GLU A 918 -34.37 -34.72 11.82
N LEU A 919 -33.72 -33.86 12.61
CA LEU A 919 -34.43 -32.97 13.54
C LEU A 919 -35.46 -32.08 12.83
N LEU A 920 -35.25 -31.75 11.55
CA LEU A 920 -36.23 -31.02 10.74
C LEU A 920 -37.56 -31.77 10.63
N PHE A 921 -37.58 -33.11 10.53
CA PHE A 921 -38.84 -33.88 10.50
C PHE A 921 -39.59 -33.82 11.83
N LYS A 922 -38.87 -33.77 12.95
CA LYS A 922 -39.47 -33.64 14.28
C LYS A 922 -40.04 -32.23 14.47
N LEU A 923 -39.24 -31.21 14.16
CA LEU A 923 -39.63 -29.80 14.28
C LEU A 923 -40.70 -29.37 13.26
N ALA A 924 -40.83 -30.08 12.14
CA ALA A 924 -41.92 -29.86 11.18
C ALA A 924 -43.29 -30.22 11.75
N LYS A 925 -43.34 -31.12 12.74
CA LYS A 925 -44.56 -31.53 13.44
C LYS A 925 -44.75 -30.80 14.76
N ASP A 926 -43.95 -29.76 15.03
CA ASP A 926 -44.06 -28.97 16.25
C ASP A 926 -45.42 -28.28 16.30
N GLU A 927 -46.01 -28.19 17.49
CA GLU A 927 -47.29 -27.51 17.72
C GLU A 927 -47.21 -25.99 17.43
N ASN A 928 -46.01 -25.40 17.54
CA ASN A 928 -45.82 -23.96 17.31
C ASN A 928 -45.55 -23.63 15.83
N ALA A 929 -46.39 -22.76 15.25
CA ALA A 929 -46.29 -22.33 13.86
C ALA A 929 -44.96 -21.64 13.50
N ASN A 930 -44.34 -20.90 14.42
CA ASN A 930 -43.06 -20.21 14.15
C ASN A 930 -41.90 -21.19 14.00
N ILE A 931 -41.94 -22.33 14.70
CA ILE A 931 -40.94 -23.39 14.58
C ILE A 931 -41.09 -24.09 13.23
N ARG A 932 -42.33 -24.45 12.87
CA ARG A 932 -42.64 -25.02 11.54
C ARG A 932 -42.20 -24.08 10.42
N LYS A 933 -42.42 -22.76 10.59
CA LYS A 933 -41.95 -21.72 9.65
C LYS A 933 -40.44 -21.73 9.49
N SER A 934 -39.69 -21.84 10.58
CA SER A 934 -38.23 -21.92 10.55
C SER A 934 -37.72 -23.15 9.79
N VAL A 935 -38.39 -24.30 9.95
CA VAL A 935 -38.10 -25.53 9.20
C VAL A 935 -38.33 -25.33 7.71
N VAL A 936 -39.47 -24.74 7.32
CA VAL A 936 -39.79 -24.45 5.92
C VAL A 936 -38.78 -23.49 5.30
N LEU A 937 -38.42 -22.39 5.98
CA LEU A 937 -37.38 -21.46 5.53
C LEU A 937 -36.02 -22.15 5.34
N THR A 938 -35.69 -23.13 6.18
CA THR A 938 -34.48 -23.93 6.03
C THR A 938 -34.54 -24.79 4.77
N ILE A 939 -35.66 -25.47 4.53
CA ILE A 939 -35.87 -26.30 3.35
C ILE A 939 -35.79 -25.45 2.07
N CYS A 940 -36.44 -24.30 2.06
CA CYS A 940 -36.40 -23.31 0.99
C CYS A 940 -34.97 -22.85 0.68
N ARG A 941 -34.23 -22.41 1.70
CA ARG A 941 -32.85 -21.90 1.55
C ARG A 941 -31.88 -22.94 0.99
N TYR A 942 -32.05 -24.21 1.32
CA TYR A 942 -31.16 -25.30 0.89
C TYR A 942 -31.79 -26.26 -0.13
N PHE A 943 -32.88 -25.84 -0.79
CA PHE A 943 -33.75 -26.72 -1.60
C PHE A 943 -32.99 -27.57 -2.62
N LYS A 944 -32.08 -26.96 -3.39
CA LYS A 944 -31.27 -27.67 -4.41
C LYS A 944 -30.33 -28.72 -3.81
N LYS A 945 -29.82 -28.50 -2.60
CA LYS A 945 -28.85 -29.37 -1.91
C LYS A 945 -29.52 -30.44 -1.04
N LEU A 946 -30.83 -30.38 -0.85
CA LEU A 946 -31.57 -31.28 0.02
C LEU A 946 -31.94 -32.60 -0.68
N PRO A 947 -31.67 -33.77 -0.04
CA PRO A 947 -32.22 -35.05 -0.47
C PRO A 947 -33.76 -35.03 -0.53
N GLU A 948 -34.34 -35.80 -1.45
CA GLU A 948 -35.79 -35.81 -1.73
C GLU A 948 -36.63 -36.06 -0.46
N LYS A 949 -36.15 -36.87 0.49
CA LYS A 949 -36.83 -37.15 1.76
C LYS A 949 -37.19 -35.89 2.54
N TYR A 950 -36.33 -34.86 2.53
CA TYR A 950 -36.58 -33.59 3.22
C TYR A 950 -37.50 -32.67 2.43
N ARG A 951 -37.50 -32.75 1.09
CA ARG A 951 -38.44 -32.02 0.23
C ARG A 951 -39.88 -32.50 0.46
N ARG A 952 -40.07 -33.77 0.82
CA ARG A 952 -41.38 -34.33 1.22
C ARG A 952 -41.94 -33.76 2.53
N ILE A 953 -41.14 -33.04 3.34
CA ILE A 953 -41.67 -32.30 4.51
C ILE A 953 -42.63 -31.20 4.07
N LEU A 954 -42.35 -30.53 2.94
CA LEU A 954 -43.23 -29.52 2.35
C LEU A 954 -44.60 -30.11 1.99
N LYS A 955 -44.63 -31.39 1.61
CA LYS A 955 -45.84 -32.19 1.33
C LYS A 955 -46.53 -32.76 2.59
N LYS A 956 -46.17 -32.31 3.78
CA LYS A 956 -46.86 -32.71 5.04
C LYS A 956 -47.24 -31.53 5.90
N SER A 957 -46.68 -30.35 5.60
CA SER A 957 -47.12 -29.04 6.09
C SER A 957 -48.39 -28.53 5.39
N GLU A 958 -49.03 -29.38 4.55
CA GLU A 958 -50.20 -29.11 3.69
C GLU A 958 -51.43 -28.61 4.46
N SER A 959 -51.59 -28.96 5.74
CA SER A 959 -52.75 -28.56 6.54
C SER A 959 -52.58 -27.23 7.30
N ASP A 960 -51.46 -26.53 7.16
CA ASP A 960 -51.19 -25.27 7.87
C ASP A 960 -51.20 -24.07 6.92
N VAL A 961 -52.34 -23.37 6.89
CA VAL A 961 -52.60 -22.19 6.05
C VAL A 961 -51.54 -21.09 6.24
N SER A 962 -50.98 -20.95 7.44
CA SER A 962 -49.94 -19.95 7.73
C SER A 962 -48.63 -20.25 7.00
N LEU A 963 -48.25 -21.53 6.92
CA LEU A 963 -47.06 -21.99 6.20
C LEU A 963 -47.20 -21.87 4.67
N LEU A 964 -48.39 -22.19 4.15
CA LEU A 964 -48.70 -22.06 2.73
C LEU A 964 -48.62 -20.60 2.25
N ASN A 965 -49.11 -19.66 3.05
CA ASN A 965 -49.02 -18.23 2.72
C ASN A 965 -47.57 -17.73 2.70
N LEU A 966 -46.75 -18.17 3.65
CA LEU A 966 -45.31 -17.85 3.69
C LEU A 966 -44.52 -18.44 2.53
N LEU A 967 -44.83 -19.68 2.14
CA LEU A 967 -44.26 -20.30 0.95
C LEU A 967 -44.63 -19.54 -0.32
N ARG A 968 -45.87 -19.07 -0.43
CA ARG A 968 -46.33 -18.24 -1.55
C ARG A 968 -45.61 -16.89 -1.61
N GLU A 969 -45.46 -16.20 -0.48
CA GLU A 969 -44.69 -14.94 -0.41
C GLU A 969 -43.22 -15.15 -0.81
N TRP A 970 -42.58 -16.20 -0.28
CA TRP A 970 -41.18 -16.47 -0.57
C TRP A 970 -40.95 -16.90 -2.02
N VAL A 971 -41.87 -17.69 -2.60
CA VAL A 971 -41.87 -18.04 -4.03
C VAL A 971 -42.05 -16.79 -4.89
N LYS A 972 -42.95 -15.86 -4.53
CA LYS A 972 -43.13 -14.58 -5.23
C LYS A 972 -41.84 -13.76 -5.29
N GLU A 973 -41.09 -13.71 -4.19
CA GLU A 973 -39.79 -13.01 -4.12
C GLU A 973 -38.69 -13.66 -4.98
N HIS A 974 -38.85 -14.93 -5.36
CA HIS A 974 -37.85 -15.74 -6.07
C HIS A 974 -38.39 -16.35 -7.38
N GLU A 975 -39.43 -15.75 -8.00
CA GLU A 975 -40.13 -16.30 -9.19
C GLU A 975 -39.22 -16.59 -10.40
N LYS A 976 -38.07 -15.91 -10.47
CA LYS A 976 -37.09 -16.08 -11.56
C LYS A 976 -36.26 -17.36 -11.41
N ASP A 977 -36.26 -17.97 -10.23
CA ASP A 977 -35.48 -19.17 -9.96
C ASP A 977 -36.23 -20.45 -10.39
N GLU A 978 -35.53 -21.35 -11.09
CA GLU A 978 -36.10 -22.60 -11.60
C GLU A 978 -36.65 -23.52 -10.51
N TRP A 979 -36.04 -23.53 -9.32
CA TRP A 979 -36.50 -24.30 -8.17
C TRP A 979 -37.81 -23.75 -7.56
N ALA A 980 -38.08 -22.45 -7.72
CA ALA A 980 -39.32 -21.83 -7.24
C ALA A 980 -40.52 -22.34 -8.03
N LYS A 981 -40.34 -22.71 -9.31
CA LYS A 981 -41.36 -23.38 -10.13
C LYS A 981 -41.69 -24.78 -9.61
N GLU A 982 -40.69 -25.51 -9.11
CA GLU A 982 -40.88 -26.84 -8.51
C GLU A 982 -41.72 -26.76 -7.22
N ILE A 983 -41.42 -25.78 -6.35
CA ILE A 983 -42.23 -25.49 -5.15
C ILE A 983 -43.63 -25.01 -5.54
N THR A 984 -43.76 -24.17 -6.56
CA THR A 984 -45.05 -23.70 -7.08
C THR A 984 -45.90 -24.87 -7.61
N ASN A 985 -45.29 -25.85 -8.26
CA ASN A 985 -45.99 -27.04 -8.75
C ASN A 985 -46.44 -27.95 -7.60
N ILE A 986 -45.67 -28.04 -6.51
CA ILE A 986 -46.10 -28.71 -5.27
C ILE A 986 -47.32 -27.97 -4.68
N LEU A 987 -47.30 -26.64 -4.64
CA LEU A 987 -48.41 -25.81 -4.15
C LEU A 987 -49.66 -25.83 -5.06
N LYS A 988 -49.49 -26.00 -6.38
CA LYS A 988 -50.59 -26.01 -7.37
C LYS A 988 -51.35 -27.33 -7.43
N ARG A 989 -50.66 -28.47 -7.27
CA ARG A 989 -51.30 -29.81 -7.32
C ARG A 989 -52.37 -30.06 -6.25
N GLU A 990 -52.45 -29.19 -5.23
CA GLU A 990 -53.46 -29.29 -4.16
C GLU A 990 -54.59 -28.26 -4.23
N LEU A 991 -54.56 -27.30 -5.16
CA LEU A 991 -55.75 -26.47 -5.43
C LEU A 991 -56.78 -27.22 -6.29
N ASP A 992 -56.37 -28.33 -6.90
CA ASP A 992 -57.17 -29.21 -7.74
C ASP A 992 -57.68 -30.48 -7.00
N LEU A 993 -57.37 -30.64 -5.69
CA LEU A 993 -57.86 -31.67 -4.77
C LEU A 993 -58.64 -31.02 -3.62
#